data_AF-A0A8H2WFF9-F1
#
_entry.id   AF-A0A8H2WFF9-F1
#
_cell.length_a   1.000
_cell.length_b   1.000
_cell.length_c   1.000
_cell.angle_alpha   90.00
_cell.angle_beta   90.00
_cell.angle_gamma   90.00
#
_symmetry.space_group_name_H-M   'P 1'
#
loop_
_entity.id
_entity.type
_entity.pdbx_description
1 polymer ?
#
loop_
_entity_poly.entity_id
_entity_poly.type
_entity_poly.pdbx_seq_one_letter_code
_entity_poly.pdbx_strand_id
1 'polypeptide(L)'
;MLPQEIQQESQAFISWLSLFKLSRTVTSLADLDDGTVLFEVLSQVDEEYFHSPPRSQSSENWVIRFGQLKRLFRLINQYFVDVLHRQTAGLEVPDLQAIAQNHDVLQTLALCRLTIAISVQSKKNSEVIAGIQKLPQTEQRSIMTAIEKVMSRFTEQERRVGDSTMTDDDHYYQMQLERSRALAEKETLGKVYQQLLEEHRRLQTNYDDAMAEKDELTSSVRDMRRQMDDRRQDKSDGIMRAEIERLRAELQKTEENLGVAETEAERQTLVVNDLTRRVEELQGKADEAARLKDQVDEYRHAAEKLHKTENVMEKYKKKLEESADLRRTVKGLEEQNATLVDKNAALEEENRKVAAYKPLMESYKTQISELENKVSQRNTDIEGVRFELSQSQSRLRQVMEERAKDSEALELYQERVRELELAAVPRPRIRTASTDDISVPVSEPQTPALPVTPGDDLDSTARGLGGELNDALTGTTMTDLKLQIRALKRDLEAARAGGEEQSRILVLESLLEDSQRMKTRYEEDYLAAHREKLVLQAQLEEIRSGKAVGDGPEAAIALRQRLNETIDQLDTLRKEHAELQVKFETQSRDLTIAKSDLNLVNKDQLEILATLRESVNEDKAALESEADRLKIQIIELKDKNKMQLEQVNTLLMEKISLQNEGIGQREKMLERERHFGDLRASLGGKELPEEAKAKFLSLHEETVQLKEQLKTLQERYQKARAFIKDQDKLFKEQNKSSGGPATFEEAENHRSQMKIVEEELERYKRLLKEAVQRYQQEQTLMLGIIQRHGMNVTRGHLKQPQRAAPSSWLGQQRKNIGQSLVSWGRNLADDLKALSTELHARGMYLMVDVVVNNVVAAGTTEPDLSSFFFKQPSQYHPYCPIDYKNQTSIEQCWMGDTKVALVDVNTEDEHVVARYESWVTNFVREYVIDGLRIDAAKHIRRDFWPGFCGAAGVFCIGEVYGPDVKLGASYQGPLDSVLNFPLYYGLVQAFGNPKAINMTALISVIYESQSTFEDTGLLGNFLENHDVPRWSGQYQDPQSLYNALTFSFMYDGIPVVYYGQEQYFKGKDDPANREPLWPSKYLDNNATRFIASLNQFRNFLVASAVTLNGSSSPTSDWLYQSTQVLSYTEHDIVLARGPVISILTGRGSAEFNASAPVLNSGYPSGQPLIDIITCSQYVTGAGGALTVSYEEGGHAVVLIPSVYLINSGVCGNEVLQPVSRIQSSNSACNLPHKLPSLLSYALAVLGLLVTINGF
;
A
#
# COMPACT_ATOMS: atom_id res chain seq x y z
N MET A 1 41.57 34.83 -48.18
CA MET A 1 42.31 35.23 -46.96
C MET A 1 41.56 34.65 -45.77
N LEU A 2 42.26 34.22 -44.72
CA LEU A 2 41.62 33.80 -43.46
C LEU A 2 41.10 35.04 -42.70
N PRO A 3 40.01 34.94 -41.91
CA PRO A 3 39.56 36.02 -41.05
C PRO A 3 40.63 36.47 -40.05
N GLN A 4 40.66 37.77 -39.74
CA GLN A 4 41.71 38.39 -38.93
C GLN A 4 41.78 37.80 -37.50
N GLU A 5 40.64 37.39 -36.93
CA GLU A 5 40.57 36.72 -35.63
C GLU A 5 41.31 35.37 -35.62
N ILE A 6 41.13 34.57 -36.67
CA ILE A 6 41.79 33.26 -36.83
C ILE A 6 43.30 33.46 -37.00
N GLN A 7 43.74 34.52 -37.67
CA GLN A 7 45.17 34.86 -37.78
C GLN A 7 45.77 35.28 -36.43
N GLN A 8 45.02 36.01 -35.59
CA GLN A 8 45.44 36.38 -34.24
C GLN A 8 45.48 35.17 -33.29
N GLU A 9 44.46 34.30 -33.33
CA GLU A 9 44.44 33.03 -32.58
C GLU A 9 45.61 32.12 -33.00
N SER A 10 45.89 32.05 -34.32
CA SER A 10 47.03 31.30 -34.88
C SER A 10 48.37 31.77 -34.31
N GLN A 11 48.61 33.09 -34.31
CA GLN A 11 49.86 33.64 -33.80
C GLN A 11 50.00 33.40 -32.29
N ALA A 12 48.92 33.59 -31.52
CA ALA A 12 48.94 33.37 -30.07
C ALA A 12 49.27 31.92 -29.68
N PHE A 13 48.75 30.93 -30.41
CA PHE A 13 49.11 29.52 -30.19
C PHE A 13 50.58 29.22 -30.53
N ILE A 14 51.15 29.80 -31.59
CA ILE A 14 52.57 29.63 -31.93
C ILE A 14 53.46 30.25 -30.83
N SER A 15 53.15 31.47 -30.37
CA SER A 15 53.84 32.10 -29.23
C SER A 15 53.75 31.26 -27.95
N TRP A 16 52.59 30.69 -27.64
CA TRP A 16 52.41 29.80 -26.47
C TRP A 16 53.24 28.53 -26.57
N LEU A 17 53.28 27.87 -27.73
CA LEU A 17 54.08 26.67 -27.96
C LEU A 17 55.58 26.93 -27.79
N SER A 18 56.06 28.14 -28.13
CA SER A 18 57.47 28.54 -27.94
C SER A 18 57.96 28.57 -26.48
N LEU A 19 57.05 28.49 -25.51
CA LEU A 19 57.37 28.43 -24.08
C LEU A 19 57.86 27.04 -23.61
N PHE A 20 57.63 25.99 -24.41
CA PHE A 20 57.96 24.59 -24.07
C PHE A 20 59.26 24.13 -24.73
N LYS A 21 59.89 23.08 -24.16
CA LYS A 21 61.11 22.48 -24.75
C LYS A 21 60.71 21.46 -25.81
N LEU A 22 60.52 21.92 -27.05
CA LEU A 22 60.04 21.13 -28.18
C LEU A 22 61.22 20.57 -29.02
N SER A 23 61.03 19.41 -29.64
CA SER A 23 62.03 18.81 -30.54
C SER A 23 62.15 19.51 -31.90
N ARG A 24 61.13 20.30 -32.28
CA ARG A 24 61.11 21.15 -33.48
C ARG A 24 60.61 22.55 -33.12
N THR A 25 61.16 23.57 -33.77
CA THR A 25 60.67 24.96 -33.66
C THR A 25 59.43 25.15 -34.55
N VAL A 26 58.27 25.36 -33.95
CA VAL A 26 57.03 25.69 -34.66
C VAL A 26 57.12 27.10 -35.23
N THR A 27 56.91 27.25 -36.53
CA THR A 27 56.88 28.54 -37.25
C THR A 27 55.55 28.76 -37.98
N SER A 28 54.83 27.68 -38.25
CA SER A 28 53.51 27.65 -38.88
C SER A 28 52.62 26.61 -38.20
N LEU A 29 51.30 26.80 -38.24
CA LEU A 29 50.35 25.75 -37.82
C LEU A 29 50.43 24.50 -38.70
N ALA A 30 50.98 24.61 -39.92
CA ALA A 30 51.29 23.46 -40.76
C ALA A 30 52.33 22.50 -40.14
N ASP A 31 53.14 22.98 -39.19
CA ASP A 31 54.18 22.20 -38.50
C ASP A 31 53.61 21.30 -37.38
N LEU A 32 52.28 21.35 -37.14
CA LEU A 32 51.56 20.56 -36.13
C LEU A 32 50.72 19.41 -36.74
N ASP A 33 50.82 19.20 -38.05
CA ASP A 33 50.03 18.25 -38.84
C ASP A 33 50.26 16.76 -38.48
N ASP A 34 51.44 16.43 -37.94
CA ASP A 34 51.78 15.09 -37.43
C ASP A 34 51.39 14.88 -35.95
N GLY A 35 51.00 15.95 -35.24
CA GLY A 35 50.61 15.93 -33.83
C GLY A 35 51.74 15.65 -32.82
N THR A 36 52.97 15.39 -33.25
CA THR A 36 54.10 15.03 -32.39
C THR A 36 54.41 16.13 -31.37
N VAL A 37 54.41 17.39 -31.83
CA VAL A 37 54.69 18.56 -31.00
C VAL A 37 53.64 18.73 -29.89
N LEU A 38 52.36 18.53 -30.20
CA LEU A 38 51.27 18.61 -29.21
C LEU A 38 51.36 17.45 -28.19
N PHE A 39 51.82 16.27 -28.61
CA PHE A 39 52.12 15.16 -27.71
C PHE A 39 53.31 15.51 -26.77
N GLU A 40 54.37 16.14 -27.28
CA GLU A 40 55.53 16.57 -26.47
C GLU A 40 55.14 17.62 -25.40
N VAL A 41 54.22 18.54 -25.70
CA VAL A 41 53.66 19.48 -24.72
C VAL A 41 52.91 18.72 -23.61
N LEU A 42 51.99 17.82 -23.99
CA LEU A 42 51.21 17.05 -23.01
C LEU A 42 52.08 16.11 -22.16
N SER A 43 53.18 15.59 -22.73
CA SER A 43 54.19 14.78 -22.01
C SER A 43 54.98 15.60 -20.98
N GLN A 44 55.23 16.90 -21.24
CA GLN A 44 55.84 17.81 -20.25
C GLN A 44 54.85 18.21 -19.15
N VAL A 45 53.58 18.35 -19.50
CA VAL A 45 52.47 18.66 -18.58
C VAL A 45 52.19 17.50 -17.62
N ASP A 46 51.93 16.30 -18.14
CA ASP A 46 51.60 15.10 -17.35
C ASP A 46 52.35 13.86 -17.90
N GLU A 47 53.58 13.70 -17.40
CA GLU A 47 54.50 12.62 -17.76
C GLU A 47 53.97 11.24 -17.32
N GLU A 48 53.12 11.18 -16.29
CA GLU A 48 52.49 9.94 -15.80
C GLU A 48 51.45 9.39 -16.79
N TYR A 49 50.87 10.22 -17.65
CA TYR A 49 49.82 9.82 -18.60
C TYR A 49 50.29 9.81 -20.06
N PHE A 50 51.00 10.85 -20.50
CA PHE A 50 51.42 11.00 -21.90
C PHE A 50 52.80 10.38 -22.16
N HIS A 51 52.90 9.08 -21.91
CA HIS A 51 54.12 8.29 -22.09
C HIS A 51 54.58 8.17 -23.57
N SER A 52 55.90 8.31 -23.77
CA SER A 52 56.61 8.02 -25.02
C SER A 52 56.04 8.72 -26.28
N PRO A 53 56.43 9.99 -26.53
CA PRO A 53 56.15 10.67 -27.78
C PRO A 53 56.68 9.87 -28.99
N PRO A 54 55.98 9.87 -30.14
CA PRO A 54 56.48 9.22 -31.35
C PRO A 54 57.78 9.89 -31.80
N ARG A 55 58.74 9.09 -32.31
CA ARG A 55 60.01 9.65 -32.83
C ARG A 55 59.71 10.61 -33.98
N SER A 56 60.20 11.85 -33.86
CA SER A 56 60.11 12.87 -34.90
C SER A 56 60.69 12.37 -36.23
N GLN A 57 59.81 11.95 -37.14
CA GLN A 57 60.07 11.73 -38.56
C GLN A 57 58.91 12.32 -39.35
N SER A 58 59.19 13.34 -40.15
CA SER A 58 58.21 13.99 -41.03
C SER A 58 57.87 13.07 -42.20
N SER A 59 56.91 12.15 -42.00
CA SER A 59 56.48 11.24 -43.04
C SER A 59 55.51 11.91 -44.01
N GLU A 60 55.92 12.06 -45.28
CA GLU A 60 55.08 12.58 -46.37
C GLU A 60 53.73 11.84 -46.45
N ASN A 61 53.74 10.54 -46.15
CA ASN A 61 52.55 9.68 -46.08
C ASN A 61 51.56 10.15 -45.00
N TRP A 62 50.49 10.82 -45.44
CA TRP A 62 49.41 11.33 -44.61
C TRP A 62 48.73 10.25 -43.74
N VAL A 63 48.76 8.97 -44.14
CA VAL A 63 48.16 7.87 -43.37
C VAL A 63 48.88 7.68 -42.03
N ILE A 64 50.19 7.94 -41.98
CA ILE A 64 50.99 7.85 -40.75
C ILE A 64 50.69 9.03 -39.84
N ARG A 65 50.67 10.27 -40.39
CA ARG A 65 50.25 11.49 -39.68
C ARG A 65 48.83 11.35 -39.10
N PHE A 66 47.88 10.85 -39.88
CA PHE A 66 46.52 10.54 -39.43
C PHE A 66 46.50 9.50 -38.29
N GLY A 67 47.35 8.47 -38.36
CA GLY A 67 47.51 7.48 -37.29
C GLY A 67 48.05 8.09 -35.98
N GLN A 68 49.00 9.01 -36.07
CA GLN A 68 49.58 9.73 -34.93
C GLN A 68 48.56 10.69 -34.31
N LEU A 69 47.90 11.53 -35.11
CA LEU A 69 46.79 12.40 -34.68
C LEU A 69 45.67 11.60 -34.00
N LYS A 70 45.29 10.44 -34.56
CA LYS A 70 44.24 9.59 -34.00
C LYS A 70 44.64 8.94 -32.67
N ARG A 71 45.94 8.68 -32.42
CA ARG A 71 46.46 8.29 -31.11
C ARG A 71 46.41 9.46 -30.13
N LEU A 72 46.88 10.64 -30.53
CA LEU A 72 46.89 11.86 -29.71
C LEU A 72 45.47 12.25 -29.28
N PHE A 73 44.54 12.41 -30.23
CA PHE A 73 43.16 12.82 -29.94
C PHE A 73 42.42 11.80 -29.07
N ARG A 74 42.68 10.50 -29.24
CA ARG A 74 42.14 9.47 -28.31
C ARG A 74 42.64 9.70 -26.88
N LEU A 75 43.95 9.89 -26.68
CA LEU A 75 44.53 10.13 -25.35
C LEU A 75 44.06 11.46 -24.73
N ILE A 76 43.88 12.51 -25.52
CA ILE A 76 43.27 13.79 -25.09
C ILE A 76 41.85 13.56 -24.54
N ASN A 77 40.99 12.83 -25.26
CA ASN A 77 39.63 12.54 -24.80
C ASN A 77 39.62 11.63 -23.57
N GLN A 78 40.51 10.64 -23.51
CA GLN A 78 40.65 9.78 -22.33
C GLN A 78 41.12 10.58 -21.11
N TYR A 79 42.06 11.53 -21.25
CA TYR A 79 42.47 12.40 -20.13
C TYR A 79 41.31 13.24 -19.58
N PHE A 80 40.44 13.76 -20.45
CA PHE A 80 39.22 14.48 -20.02
C PHE A 80 38.28 13.62 -19.16
N VAL A 81 38.15 12.33 -19.46
CA VAL A 81 37.28 11.38 -18.73
C VAL A 81 37.97 10.79 -17.50
N ASP A 82 39.17 10.26 -17.68
CA ASP A 82 39.89 9.44 -16.69
C ASP A 82 40.57 10.28 -15.61
N VAL A 83 41.03 11.51 -15.94
CA VAL A 83 41.83 12.36 -15.05
C VAL A 83 41.11 13.66 -14.68
N LEU A 84 40.39 14.29 -15.62
CA LEU A 84 39.62 15.51 -15.35
C LEU A 84 38.14 15.23 -15.00
N HIS A 85 37.67 13.98 -15.13
CA HIS A 85 36.31 13.53 -14.80
C HIS A 85 35.17 14.32 -15.46
N ARG A 86 35.41 14.91 -16.64
CA ARG A 86 34.41 15.66 -17.44
C ARG A 86 33.93 14.84 -18.63
N GLN A 87 32.62 14.85 -18.88
CA GLN A 87 32.03 14.21 -20.05
C GLN A 87 32.45 14.95 -21.34
N THR A 88 33.03 14.26 -22.32
CA THR A 88 33.49 14.86 -23.58
C THR A 88 32.37 15.21 -24.57
N ALA A 89 31.10 14.98 -24.20
CA ALA A 89 29.90 15.10 -25.03
C ALA A 89 29.46 16.57 -25.27
N GLY A 90 30.35 17.36 -25.86
CA GLY A 90 30.17 18.79 -26.17
C GLY A 90 31.44 19.47 -26.71
N LEU A 91 32.61 18.83 -26.57
CA LEU A 91 33.88 19.30 -27.12
C LEU A 91 33.87 19.35 -28.65
N GLU A 92 34.69 20.23 -29.23
CA GLU A 92 34.92 20.25 -30.67
C GLU A 92 35.69 18.99 -31.09
N VAL A 93 35.13 18.21 -32.02
CA VAL A 93 35.79 17.03 -32.60
C VAL A 93 36.48 17.46 -33.91
N PRO A 94 37.80 17.70 -33.92
CA PRO A 94 38.52 18.10 -35.12
C PRO A 94 38.53 16.96 -36.15
N ASP A 95 38.36 17.31 -37.43
CA ASP A 95 38.58 16.37 -38.53
C ASP A 95 40.07 16.12 -38.72
N LEU A 96 40.56 15.06 -38.07
CA LEU A 96 41.95 14.62 -38.13
C LEU A 96 42.38 14.21 -39.56
N GLN A 97 41.45 13.83 -40.44
CA GLN A 97 41.78 13.52 -41.83
C GLN A 97 42.00 14.81 -42.63
N ALA A 98 41.20 15.84 -42.41
CA ALA A 98 41.42 17.17 -43.00
C ALA A 98 42.74 17.81 -42.53
N ILE A 99 43.15 17.61 -41.27
CA ILE A 99 44.49 18.00 -40.79
C ILE A 99 45.57 17.23 -41.57
N ALA A 100 45.53 15.89 -41.57
CA ALA A 100 46.60 15.06 -42.13
C ALA A 100 46.73 15.13 -43.67
N GLN A 101 45.63 15.35 -44.39
CA GLN A 101 45.62 15.42 -45.86
C GLN A 101 45.76 16.85 -46.40
N ASN A 102 45.03 17.80 -45.81
CA ASN A 102 44.83 19.14 -46.38
C ASN A 102 45.48 20.26 -45.55
N HIS A 103 46.13 19.93 -44.42
CA HIS A 103 46.72 20.89 -43.47
C HIS A 103 45.73 21.96 -43.00
N ASP A 104 44.48 21.57 -42.72
CA ASP A 104 43.41 22.50 -42.35
C ASP A 104 43.70 23.22 -41.03
N VAL A 105 43.91 24.53 -41.14
CA VAL A 105 44.20 25.46 -40.04
C VAL A 105 43.09 25.47 -38.99
N LEU A 106 41.82 25.37 -39.37
CA LEU A 106 40.68 25.44 -38.45
C LEU A 106 40.61 24.20 -37.56
N GLN A 107 40.80 23.02 -38.15
CA GLN A 107 40.80 21.74 -37.43
C GLN A 107 42.03 21.62 -36.54
N THR A 108 43.19 22.12 -37.01
CA THR A 108 44.43 22.18 -36.23
C THR A 108 44.27 23.08 -35.00
N LEU A 109 43.62 24.25 -35.15
CA LEU A 109 43.31 25.14 -34.02
C LEU A 109 42.36 24.50 -33.00
N ALA A 110 41.33 23.76 -33.44
CA ALA A 110 40.45 23.03 -32.51
C ALA A 110 41.22 21.99 -31.66
N LEU A 111 42.19 21.28 -32.26
CA LEU A 111 43.07 20.38 -31.50
C LEU A 111 43.99 21.13 -30.52
N CYS A 112 44.46 22.32 -30.89
CA CYS A 112 45.25 23.19 -30.00
C CYS A 112 44.42 23.70 -28.79
N ARG A 113 43.14 24.07 -29.00
CA ARG A 113 42.21 24.48 -27.93
C ARG A 113 42.02 23.39 -26.86
N LEU A 114 41.87 22.14 -27.28
CA LEU A 114 41.79 21.00 -26.35
C LEU A 114 43.11 20.78 -25.59
N THR A 115 44.24 20.93 -26.27
CA THR A 115 45.58 20.74 -25.70
C THR A 115 45.89 21.78 -24.62
N ILE A 116 45.56 23.06 -24.85
CA ILE A 116 45.76 24.12 -23.84
C ILE A 116 44.76 24.00 -22.68
N ALA A 117 43.52 23.57 -22.93
CA ALA A 117 42.52 23.35 -21.89
C ALA A 117 42.91 22.21 -20.93
N ILE A 118 43.58 21.15 -21.40
CA ILE A 118 44.22 20.15 -20.55
C ILE A 118 45.39 20.77 -19.78
N SER A 119 46.27 21.49 -20.48
CA SER A 119 47.48 22.08 -19.89
C SER A 119 47.19 22.97 -18.67
N VAL A 120 46.12 23.76 -18.74
CA VAL A 120 45.66 24.68 -17.68
C VAL A 120 44.88 23.98 -16.55
N GLN A 121 44.32 22.80 -16.78
CA GLN A 121 43.65 21.98 -15.74
C GLN A 121 44.55 20.91 -15.10
N SER A 122 45.78 20.78 -15.57
CA SER A 122 46.76 19.79 -15.08
C SER A 122 47.29 20.06 -13.66
N LYS A 123 47.92 19.04 -13.06
CA LYS A 123 48.66 19.13 -11.78
C LYS A 123 49.76 20.21 -11.76
N LYS A 124 50.28 20.64 -12.94
CA LYS A 124 51.36 21.63 -13.10
C LYS A 124 50.86 23.01 -13.57
N ASN A 125 49.56 23.29 -13.47
CA ASN A 125 48.94 24.48 -14.05
C ASN A 125 49.59 25.82 -13.66
N SER A 126 50.16 25.94 -12.46
CA SER A 126 50.86 27.15 -11.99
C SER A 126 52.04 27.56 -12.89
N GLU A 127 52.81 26.59 -13.41
CA GLU A 127 53.93 26.85 -14.31
C GLU A 127 53.43 27.27 -15.70
N VAL A 128 52.39 26.61 -16.21
CA VAL A 128 51.76 26.90 -17.50
C VAL A 128 51.13 28.31 -17.50
N ILE A 129 50.42 28.67 -16.43
CA ILE A 129 49.80 29.99 -16.25
C ILE A 129 50.88 31.08 -16.12
N ALA A 130 51.94 30.84 -15.35
CA ALA A 130 53.08 31.77 -15.24
C ALA A 130 53.89 31.89 -16.56
N GLY A 131 53.78 30.91 -17.46
CA GLY A 131 54.24 31.00 -18.85
C GLY A 131 53.33 31.92 -19.69
N ILE A 132 52.03 31.67 -19.70
CA ILE A 132 51.02 32.45 -20.44
C ILE A 132 51.04 33.94 -20.03
N GLN A 133 51.29 34.25 -18.75
CA GLN A 133 51.41 35.62 -18.25
C GLN A 133 52.63 36.40 -18.77
N LYS A 134 53.60 35.75 -19.42
CA LYS A 134 54.78 36.41 -20.03
C LYS A 134 54.57 36.78 -21.51
N LEU A 135 53.44 36.36 -22.10
CA LEU A 135 53.11 36.66 -23.50
C LEU A 135 52.56 38.09 -23.67
N PRO A 136 52.63 38.67 -24.89
CA PRO A 136 52.00 39.95 -25.18
C PRO A 136 50.51 39.98 -24.82
N GLN A 137 50.01 41.10 -24.29
CA GLN A 137 48.64 41.20 -23.76
C GLN A 137 47.55 40.93 -24.82
N THR A 138 47.84 41.11 -26.10
CA THR A 138 46.97 40.73 -27.23
C THR A 138 46.85 39.21 -27.39
N GLU A 139 47.96 38.49 -27.28
CA GLU A 139 48.05 37.03 -27.44
C GLU A 139 47.49 36.34 -26.19
N GLN A 140 47.77 36.87 -24.99
CA GLN A 140 47.18 36.44 -23.73
C GLN A 140 45.63 36.48 -23.75
N ARG A 141 45.03 37.54 -24.31
CA ARG A 141 43.57 37.66 -24.48
C ARG A 141 43.02 36.63 -25.45
N SER A 142 43.72 36.35 -26.55
CA SER A 142 43.29 35.33 -27.51
C SER A 142 43.30 33.93 -26.87
N ILE A 143 44.34 33.60 -26.09
CA ILE A 143 44.47 32.37 -25.32
C ILE A 143 43.37 32.23 -24.25
N MET A 144 43.07 33.29 -23.50
CA MET A 144 41.94 33.33 -22.56
C MET A 144 40.62 32.98 -23.27
N THR A 145 40.30 33.66 -24.37
CA THR A 145 39.10 33.39 -25.17
C THR A 145 39.05 31.95 -25.71
N ALA A 146 40.20 31.38 -26.09
CA ALA A 146 40.29 30.00 -26.56
C ALA A 146 40.02 28.97 -25.44
N ILE A 147 40.49 29.23 -24.21
CA ILE A 147 40.20 28.42 -23.02
C ILE A 147 38.72 28.57 -22.63
N GLU A 148 38.20 29.79 -22.57
CA GLU A 148 36.80 30.07 -22.23
C GLU A 148 35.82 29.39 -23.20
N LYS A 149 36.12 29.36 -24.50
CA LYS A 149 35.33 28.62 -25.52
C LYS A 149 35.22 27.11 -25.29
N VAL A 150 36.22 26.50 -24.63
CA VAL A 150 36.20 25.07 -24.25
C VAL A 150 35.52 24.89 -22.90
N MET A 151 35.77 25.78 -21.93
CA MET A 151 35.24 25.66 -20.58
C MET A 151 33.73 25.97 -20.48
N SER A 152 33.23 26.94 -21.26
CA SER A 152 31.82 27.35 -21.21
C SER A 152 30.85 26.23 -21.58
N ARG A 153 31.23 25.35 -22.51
CA ARG A 153 30.39 24.21 -22.93
C ARG A 153 30.14 23.22 -21.80
N PHE A 154 31.11 22.99 -20.92
CA PHE A 154 30.88 22.20 -19.70
C PHE A 154 29.91 22.91 -18.75
N THR A 155 30.02 24.24 -18.61
CA THR A 155 29.13 25.04 -17.73
C THR A 155 27.68 25.08 -18.22
N GLU A 156 27.44 25.08 -19.54
CA GLU A 156 26.08 24.94 -20.11
C GLU A 156 25.51 23.52 -19.91
N GLN A 157 26.37 22.50 -19.93
CA GLN A 157 25.97 21.11 -19.73
C GLN A 157 25.60 20.85 -18.26
N GLU A 158 26.37 21.38 -17.30
CA GLU A 158 26.03 21.40 -15.87
C GLU A 158 24.70 22.14 -15.61
N ARG A 159 24.44 23.27 -16.29
CA ARG A 159 23.16 24.00 -16.17
C ARG A 159 21.95 23.24 -16.69
N ARG A 160 22.08 22.42 -17.74
CA ARG A 160 20.95 21.60 -18.25
C ARG A 160 20.55 20.45 -17.34
N VAL A 161 21.42 20.02 -16.41
CA VAL A 161 21.08 19.03 -15.38
C VAL A 161 20.26 19.65 -14.24
N GLY A 162 20.29 20.98 -14.09
CA GLY A 162 19.61 21.70 -13.00
C GLY A 162 18.14 22.08 -13.27
N ASP A 163 17.65 22.01 -14.51
CA ASP A 163 16.31 22.50 -14.89
C ASP A 163 15.63 21.59 -15.93
N SER A 164 15.38 20.33 -15.55
CA SER A 164 14.43 19.46 -16.23
C SER A 164 13.76 18.51 -15.24
N THR A 165 12.52 18.82 -14.86
CA THR A 165 11.67 17.95 -14.03
C THR A 165 11.19 16.75 -14.84
N MET A 166 12.01 15.72 -14.95
CA MET A 166 11.62 14.41 -15.48
C MET A 166 10.73 13.68 -14.46
N THR A 167 9.58 13.18 -14.89
CA THR A 167 8.64 12.43 -14.03
C THR A 167 9.00 10.94 -13.95
N ASP A 168 8.80 10.32 -12.78
CA ASP A 168 9.16 8.91 -12.47
C ASP A 168 8.78 7.87 -13.55
N ASP A 169 7.68 8.10 -14.29
CA ASP A 169 7.15 7.15 -15.28
C ASP A 169 8.12 6.91 -16.46
N ASP A 170 8.89 7.91 -16.91
CA ASP A 170 9.84 7.74 -18.03
C ASP A 170 10.97 6.77 -17.65
N HIS A 171 11.45 6.87 -16.40
CA HIS A 171 12.47 5.99 -15.85
C HIS A 171 11.96 4.54 -15.76
N TYR A 172 10.68 4.35 -15.45
CA TYR A 172 10.03 3.03 -15.37
C TYR A 172 9.95 2.34 -16.74
N TYR A 173 9.54 3.05 -17.80
CA TYR A 173 9.44 2.48 -19.16
C TYR A 173 10.80 2.09 -19.73
N GLN A 174 11.84 2.89 -19.49
CA GLN A 174 13.20 2.57 -19.97
C GLN A 174 13.74 1.29 -19.32
N MET A 175 13.58 1.12 -18.00
CA MET A 175 13.93 -0.12 -17.30
C MET A 175 13.12 -1.33 -17.78
N GLN A 176 11.81 -1.16 -18.05
CA GLN A 176 10.97 -2.27 -18.52
C GLN A 176 11.36 -2.71 -19.95
N LEU A 177 11.80 -1.78 -20.81
CA LEU A 177 12.33 -2.08 -22.14
C LEU A 177 13.66 -2.85 -22.04
N GLU A 178 14.60 -2.39 -21.22
CA GLU A 178 15.88 -3.09 -20.98
C GLU A 178 15.68 -4.49 -20.40
N ARG A 179 14.73 -4.66 -19.45
CA ARG A 179 14.38 -5.98 -18.92
C ARG A 179 13.80 -6.91 -20.00
N SER A 180 12.92 -6.42 -20.86
CA SER A 180 12.36 -7.22 -21.98
C SER A 180 13.46 -7.71 -22.94
N ARG A 181 14.48 -6.88 -23.15
CA ARG A 181 15.67 -7.20 -23.95
C ARG A 181 16.58 -8.21 -23.25
N ALA A 182 16.87 -8.01 -21.96
CA ALA A 182 17.66 -8.93 -21.16
C ALA A 182 17.03 -10.34 -21.08
N LEU A 183 15.69 -10.43 -21.04
CA LEU A 183 14.97 -11.71 -21.10
C LEU A 183 15.11 -12.41 -22.46
N ALA A 184 15.06 -11.67 -23.59
CA ALA A 184 15.30 -12.22 -24.93
C ALA A 184 16.78 -12.64 -25.14
N GLU A 185 17.72 -11.87 -24.59
CA GLU A 185 19.15 -12.20 -24.59
C GLU A 185 19.42 -13.43 -23.68
N LYS A 186 18.71 -13.57 -22.56
CA LYS A 186 18.71 -14.78 -21.71
C LYS A 186 18.15 -16.02 -22.42
N GLU A 187 17.06 -15.90 -23.18
CA GLU A 187 16.49 -17.01 -23.94
C GLU A 187 17.40 -17.47 -25.10
N THR A 188 18.06 -16.52 -25.77
CA THR A 188 19.02 -16.84 -26.85
C THR A 188 20.33 -17.42 -26.31
N LEU A 189 20.88 -16.90 -25.19
CA LEU A 189 21.99 -17.57 -24.49
C LEU A 189 21.60 -18.97 -23.99
N GLY A 190 20.37 -19.19 -23.52
CA GLY A 190 19.89 -20.51 -23.11
C GLY A 190 19.94 -21.53 -24.24
N LYS A 191 19.53 -21.13 -25.46
CA LYS A 191 19.60 -21.98 -26.67
C LYS A 191 21.03 -22.26 -27.11
N VAL A 192 21.90 -21.25 -27.08
CA VAL A 192 23.34 -21.42 -27.37
C VAL A 192 24.02 -22.32 -26.33
N TYR A 193 23.66 -22.20 -25.05
CA TYR A 193 24.18 -23.05 -23.97
C TYR A 193 23.73 -24.52 -24.12
N GLN A 194 22.48 -24.76 -24.56
CA GLN A 194 22.03 -26.11 -24.90
C GLN A 194 22.81 -26.69 -26.09
N GLN A 195 23.02 -25.92 -27.17
CA GLN A 195 23.85 -26.37 -28.30
C GLN A 195 25.29 -26.68 -27.87
N LEU A 196 25.91 -25.83 -27.06
CA LEU A 196 27.28 -26.02 -26.58
C LEU A 196 27.41 -27.23 -25.63
N LEU A 197 26.38 -27.52 -24.81
CA LEU A 197 26.30 -28.76 -24.03
C LEU A 197 26.21 -30.00 -24.93
N GLU A 198 25.49 -29.91 -26.05
CA GLU A 198 25.30 -31.01 -26.99
C GLU A 198 26.56 -31.27 -27.83
N GLU A 199 27.30 -30.22 -28.20
CA GLU A 199 28.64 -30.31 -28.78
C GLU A 199 29.67 -30.84 -27.78
N HIS A 200 29.63 -30.39 -26.52
CA HIS A 200 30.53 -30.89 -25.47
C HIS A 200 30.32 -32.39 -25.21
N ARG A 201 29.06 -32.86 -25.16
CA ARG A 201 28.74 -34.30 -25.07
C ARG A 201 29.30 -35.09 -26.26
N ARG A 202 29.18 -34.58 -27.49
CA ARG A 202 29.77 -35.22 -28.68
C ARG A 202 31.30 -35.27 -28.61
N LEU A 203 31.94 -34.19 -28.16
CA LEU A 203 33.40 -34.17 -27.96
C LEU A 203 33.83 -35.16 -26.88
N GLN A 204 33.04 -35.32 -25.81
CA GLN A 204 33.30 -36.27 -24.74
C GLN A 204 33.17 -37.72 -25.24
N THR A 205 32.10 -38.08 -25.98
CA THR A 205 31.99 -39.41 -26.61
C THR A 205 33.18 -39.70 -27.55
N ASN A 206 33.55 -38.75 -28.41
CA ASN A 206 34.70 -38.90 -29.29
C ASN A 206 36.05 -39.04 -28.53
N TYR A 207 36.15 -38.49 -27.32
CA TYR A 207 37.33 -38.63 -26.46
C TYR A 207 37.36 -40.00 -25.78
N ASP A 208 36.22 -40.48 -25.29
CA ASP A 208 36.08 -41.79 -24.66
C ASP A 208 36.36 -42.92 -25.68
N ASP A 209 35.87 -42.79 -26.92
CA ASP A 209 36.16 -43.69 -28.05
C ASP A 209 37.68 -43.72 -28.37
N ALA A 210 38.32 -42.55 -28.45
CA ALA A 210 39.76 -42.45 -28.72
C ALA A 210 40.65 -42.97 -27.57
N MET A 211 40.16 -42.89 -26.33
CA MET A 211 40.80 -43.49 -25.16
C MET A 211 40.70 -45.02 -25.17
N ALA A 212 39.58 -45.59 -25.65
CA ALA A 212 39.44 -47.04 -25.82
C ALA A 212 40.44 -47.60 -26.87
N GLU A 213 40.54 -46.96 -28.05
CA GLU A 213 41.50 -47.36 -29.11
C GLU A 213 42.95 -47.34 -28.60
N LYS A 214 43.31 -46.28 -27.85
CA LYS A 214 44.63 -46.14 -27.22
C LYS A 214 44.93 -47.29 -26.23
N ASP A 215 43.96 -47.69 -25.42
CA ASP A 215 44.18 -48.72 -24.41
C ASP A 215 44.22 -50.14 -25.01
N GLU A 216 43.47 -50.41 -26.10
CA GLU A 216 43.66 -51.63 -26.91
C GLU A 216 45.08 -51.70 -27.50
N LEU A 217 45.55 -50.64 -28.15
CA LEU A 217 46.93 -50.56 -28.69
C LEU A 217 47.99 -50.72 -27.59
N THR A 218 47.75 -50.14 -26.40
CA THR A 218 48.63 -50.27 -25.24
C THR A 218 48.67 -51.70 -24.68
N SER A 219 47.59 -52.46 -24.79
CA SER A 219 47.57 -53.89 -24.43
C SER A 219 48.42 -54.73 -25.39
N SER A 220 48.29 -54.51 -26.71
CA SER A 220 49.05 -55.21 -27.76
C SER A 220 50.56 -55.02 -27.60
N VAL A 221 51.01 -53.80 -27.25
CA VAL A 221 52.43 -53.51 -26.97
C VAL A 221 52.95 -54.25 -25.72
N ARG A 222 52.11 -54.52 -24.71
CA ARG A 222 52.52 -55.31 -23.52
C ARG A 222 52.70 -56.79 -23.85
N ASP A 223 51.81 -57.38 -24.65
CA ASP A 223 51.91 -58.79 -25.01
C ASP A 223 53.02 -59.06 -26.04
N MET A 224 53.33 -58.12 -26.93
CA MET A 224 54.55 -58.17 -27.74
C MET A 224 55.83 -58.10 -26.88
N ARG A 225 55.86 -57.27 -25.82
CA ARG A 225 57.01 -57.22 -24.89
C ARG A 225 57.18 -58.53 -24.11
N ARG A 226 56.10 -59.13 -23.62
CA ARG A 226 56.13 -60.44 -22.94
C ARG A 226 56.75 -61.56 -23.79
N GLN A 227 56.60 -61.52 -25.11
CA GLN A 227 57.23 -62.50 -26.01
C GLN A 227 58.75 -62.27 -26.25
N MET A 228 59.27 -61.09 -25.89
CA MET A 228 60.67 -60.71 -26.09
C MET A 228 61.56 -61.01 -24.87
N ASP A 229 61.00 -60.94 -23.66
CA ASP A 229 61.76 -61.14 -22.41
C ASP A 229 62.16 -62.62 -22.18
N ASP A 230 61.41 -63.57 -22.76
CA ASP A 230 61.52 -65.03 -22.51
C ASP A 230 62.70 -65.72 -23.26
N ARG A 231 63.71 -64.96 -23.73
CA ARG A 231 64.67 -65.43 -24.75
C ARG A 231 66.17 -65.13 -24.53
N ARG A 232 66.63 -64.78 -23.32
CA ARG A 232 68.06 -64.47 -23.08
C ARG A 232 68.67 -65.03 -21.79
N GLN A 233 69.11 -66.30 -21.83
CA GLN A 233 70.02 -66.85 -20.81
C GLN A 233 70.81 -68.07 -21.33
N ASP A 234 72.12 -67.90 -21.65
CA ASP A 234 73.25 -68.55 -20.94
C ASP A 234 74.62 -68.06 -21.51
N LYS A 235 75.73 -68.71 -21.14
CA LYS A 235 77.08 -68.13 -21.04
C LYS A 235 78.06 -68.33 -22.22
N SER A 236 79.12 -67.52 -22.10
CA SER A 236 80.49 -67.66 -22.58
C SER A 236 81.17 -69.02 -22.21
N ASP A 237 82.33 -69.42 -22.74
CA ASP A 237 83.32 -68.65 -23.52
C ASP A 237 84.13 -69.47 -24.55
N GLY A 238 83.47 -70.19 -25.47
CA GLY A 238 84.10 -70.65 -26.73
C GLY A 238 84.43 -69.50 -27.71
N ILE A 239 84.42 -68.26 -27.22
CA ILE A 239 83.87 -67.07 -27.88
C ILE A 239 85.02 -66.03 -28.05
N MET A 240 86.17 -66.50 -28.54
CA MET A 240 87.35 -65.62 -28.80
C MET A 240 88.17 -65.95 -30.07
N ARG A 241 87.75 -66.89 -30.93
CA ARG A 241 88.44 -67.13 -32.23
C ARG A 241 87.51 -67.26 -33.42
N ALA A 242 86.55 -68.19 -33.38
CA ALA A 242 85.37 -68.09 -34.26
C ALA A 242 84.71 -66.70 -34.07
N GLU A 243 84.70 -66.24 -32.82
CA GLU A 243 84.20 -64.93 -32.43
C GLU A 243 84.97 -63.74 -32.98
N ILE A 244 86.22 -63.84 -33.45
CA ILE A 244 86.91 -62.66 -34.03
C ILE A 244 86.46 -62.41 -35.47
N GLU A 245 86.11 -63.46 -36.22
CA GLU A 245 85.39 -63.28 -37.50
C GLU A 245 83.90 -63.02 -37.27
N ARG A 246 83.28 -63.71 -36.29
CA ARG A 246 81.89 -63.46 -35.91
C ARG A 246 81.68 -62.04 -35.41
N LEU A 247 82.59 -61.46 -34.63
CA LEU A 247 82.59 -60.04 -34.22
C LEU A 247 83.07 -59.09 -35.31
N ARG A 248 83.66 -59.52 -36.42
CA ARG A 248 83.87 -58.61 -37.57
C ARG A 248 82.60 -58.52 -38.41
N ALA A 249 81.96 -59.66 -38.67
CA ALA A 249 80.65 -59.72 -39.30
C ALA A 249 79.56 -59.12 -38.40
N GLU A 250 79.62 -59.33 -37.08
CA GLU A 250 78.71 -58.71 -36.11
C GLU A 250 79.10 -57.27 -35.80
N LEU A 251 80.38 -56.85 -35.78
CA LEU A 251 80.70 -55.42 -35.69
C LEU A 251 80.08 -54.70 -36.88
N GLN A 252 80.37 -55.12 -38.12
CA GLN A 252 79.77 -54.52 -39.31
C GLN A 252 78.23 -54.58 -39.28
N LYS A 253 77.63 -55.72 -38.91
CA LYS A 253 76.17 -55.83 -38.78
C LYS A 253 75.61 -55.02 -37.60
N THR A 254 76.40 -54.75 -36.56
CA THR A 254 76.01 -53.84 -35.46
C THR A 254 76.30 -52.40 -35.79
N GLU A 255 77.19 -52.07 -36.72
CA GLU A 255 77.38 -50.73 -37.29
C GLU A 255 76.25 -50.43 -38.29
N GLU A 256 75.84 -51.41 -39.10
CA GLU A 256 74.64 -51.35 -39.93
C GLU A 256 73.36 -51.27 -39.07
N ASN A 257 73.21 -52.13 -38.05
CA ASN A 257 72.09 -52.04 -37.12
C ASN A 257 72.16 -50.80 -36.22
N LEU A 258 73.35 -50.26 -35.91
CA LEU A 258 73.52 -49.00 -35.18
C LEU A 258 73.11 -47.85 -36.07
N GLY A 259 73.53 -47.79 -37.34
CA GLY A 259 73.05 -46.80 -38.30
C GLY A 259 71.52 -46.88 -38.50
N VAL A 260 70.94 -48.09 -38.51
CA VAL A 260 69.48 -48.27 -38.52
C VAL A 260 68.84 -47.85 -37.19
N ALA A 261 69.47 -48.12 -36.05
CA ALA A 261 68.97 -47.71 -34.73
C ALA A 261 69.17 -46.21 -34.44
N GLU A 262 70.18 -45.57 -35.01
CA GLU A 262 70.48 -44.14 -34.96
C GLU A 262 69.52 -43.40 -35.88
N THR A 263 69.31 -43.84 -37.11
CA THR A 263 68.28 -43.25 -37.99
C THR A 263 66.86 -43.50 -37.47
N GLU A 264 66.59 -44.64 -36.82
CA GLU A 264 65.33 -44.88 -36.10
C GLU A 264 65.23 -44.04 -34.81
N ALA A 265 66.33 -43.80 -34.08
CA ALA A 265 66.36 -42.91 -32.92
C ALA A 265 66.22 -41.43 -33.31
N GLU A 266 66.80 -41.00 -34.43
CA GLU A 266 66.55 -39.69 -35.04
C GLU A 266 65.10 -39.57 -35.48
N ARG A 267 64.53 -40.60 -36.14
CA ARG A 267 63.11 -40.64 -36.51
C ARG A 267 62.20 -40.60 -35.28
N GLN A 268 62.52 -41.34 -34.22
CA GLN A 268 61.80 -41.29 -32.94
C GLN A 268 61.99 -39.96 -32.23
N THR A 269 63.17 -39.32 -32.31
CA THR A 269 63.42 -37.98 -31.76
C THR A 269 62.62 -36.91 -32.51
N LEU A 270 62.52 -37.01 -33.85
CA LEU A 270 61.67 -36.15 -34.67
C LEU A 270 60.19 -36.36 -34.33
N VAL A 271 59.74 -37.60 -34.14
CA VAL A 271 58.37 -37.92 -33.69
C VAL A 271 58.11 -37.42 -32.27
N VAL A 272 59.06 -37.56 -31.34
CA VAL A 272 58.96 -37.02 -29.97
C VAL A 272 58.93 -35.49 -29.98
N ASN A 273 59.70 -34.83 -30.85
CA ASN A 273 59.66 -33.37 -31.00
C ASN A 273 58.33 -32.88 -31.61
N ASP A 274 57.81 -33.58 -32.63
CA ASP A 274 56.51 -33.27 -33.25
C ASP A 274 55.33 -33.58 -32.31
N LEU A 275 55.42 -34.64 -31.48
CA LEU A 275 54.48 -34.92 -30.40
C LEU A 275 54.60 -33.91 -29.25
N THR A 276 55.81 -33.48 -28.87
CA THR A 276 56.02 -32.46 -27.83
C THR A 276 55.43 -31.13 -28.29
N ARG A 277 55.66 -30.72 -29.56
CA ARG A 277 55.03 -29.53 -30.12
C ARG A 277 53.51 -29.66 -30.20
N ARG A 278 52.96 -30.84 -30.49
CA ARG A 278 51.51 -31.10 -30.40
C ARG A 278 50.99 -31.04 -28.96
N VAL A 279 51.77 -31.51 -27.97
CA VAL A 279 51.43 -31.36 -26.55
C VAL A 279 51.43 -29.88 -26.17
N GLU A 280 52.42 -29.08 -26.59
CA GLU A 280 52.43 -27.62 -26.38
C GLU A 280 51.24 -26.91 -27.07
N GLU A 281 50.93 -27.28 -28.32
CA GLU A 281 49.75 -26.78 -29.06
C GLU A 281 48.41 -27.19 -28.40
N LEU A 282 48.35 -28.35 -27.76
CA LEU A 282 47.19 -28.82 -27.00
C LEU A 282 47.12 -28.20 -25.60
N GLN A 283 48.26 -27.97 -24.95
CA GLN A 283 48.38 -27.28 -23.67
C GLN A 283 47.87 -25.84 -23.82
N GLY A 284 48.31 -25.12 -24.86
CA GLY A 284 47.80 -23.78 -25.17
C GLY A 284 46.30 -23.74 -25.46
N LYS A 285 45.73 -24.81 -26.04
CA LYS A 285 44.27 -24.97 -26.22
C LYS A 285 43.55 -25.32 -24.92
N ALA A 286 44.17 -26.08 -24.02
CA ALA A 286 43.64 -26.36 -22.70
C ALA A 286 43.64 -25.11 -21.82
N ASP A 287 44.70 -24.30 -21.88
CA ASP A 287 44.80 -23.00 -21.20
C ASP A 287 43.79 -21.99 -21.79
N GLU A 288 43.56 -22.00 -23.10
CA GLU A 288 42.51 -21.18 -23.72
C GLU A 288 41.10 -21.69 -23.36
N ALA A 289 40.87 -23.00 -23.28
CA ALA A 289 39.60 -23.57 -22.83
C ALA A 289 39.34 -23.29 -21.33
N ALA A 290 40.36 -23.36 -20.48
CA ALA A 290 40.29 -22.95 -19.07
C ALA A 290 39.95 -21.46 -18.97
N ARG A 291 40.62 -20.60 -19.74
CA ARG A 291 40.33 -19.16 -19.79
C ARG A 291 38.93 -18.85 -20.32
N LEU A 292 38.43 -19.61 -21.30
CA LEU A 292 37.06 -19.48 -21.79
C LEU A 292 36.04 -19.95 -20.75
N LYS A 293 36.34 -21.00 -19.98
CA LYS A 293 35.54 -21.41 -18.83
C LYS A 293 35.51 -20.32 -17.75
N ASP A 294 36.66 -19.78 -17.37
CA ASP A 294 36.75 -18.67 -16.41
C ASP A 294 35.92 -17.46 -16.86
N GLN A 295 35.92 -17.15 -18.17
CA GLN A 295 35.05 -16.10 -18.73
C GLN A 295 33.57 -16.48 -18.72
N VAL A 296 33.19 -17.73 -18.98
CA VAL A 296 31.79 -18.19 -18.88
C VAL A 296 31.29 -18.15 -17.44
N ASP A 297 32.13 -18.52 -16.47
CA ASP A 297 31.77 -18.45 -15.06
C ASP A 297 31.81 -16.98 -14.54
N GLU A 298 32.70 -16.10 -15.04
CA GLU A 298 32.62 -14.65 -14.85
C GLU A 298 31.30 -14.06 -15.40
N TYR A 299 30.89 -14.46 -16.62
CA TYR A 299 29.61 -14.06 -17.20
C TYR A 299 28.41 -14.65 -16.44
N ARG A 300 28.51 -15.85 -15.85
CA ARG A 300 27.49 -16.39 -14.93
C ARG A 300 27.41 -15.56 -13.66
N HIS A 301 28.52 -15.26 -13.01
CA HIS A 301 28.55 -14.39 -11.84
C HIS A 301 28.02 -12.98 -12.16
N ALA A 302 28.30 -12.45 -13.35
CA ALA A 302 27.74 -11.18 -13.83
C ALA A 302 26.23 -11.28 -14.09
N ALA A 303 25.75 -12.34 -14.76
CA ALA A 303 24.33 -12.58 -15.04
C ALA A 303 23.52 -12.85 -13.76
N GLU A 304 24.12 -13.51 -12.77
CA GLU A 304 23.51 -13.83 -11.48
C GLU A 304 23.55 -12.63 -10.52
N LYS A 305 24.61 -11.80 -10.57
CA LYS A 305 24.60 -10.47 -9.96
C LYS A 305 23.54 -9.58 -10.62
N LEU A 306 23.43 -9.62 -11.95
CA LEU A 306 22.37 -8.95 -12.72
C LEU A 306 20.99 -9.47 -12.34
N HIS A 307 20.82 -10.76 -12.03
CA HIS A 307 19.54 -11.32 -11.59
C HIS A 307 19.24 -11.05 -10.10
N LYS A 308 20.26 -10.95 -9.23
CA LYS A 308 20.09 -10.43 -7.87
C LYS A 308 19.71 -8.95 -7.92
N THR A 309 20.33 -8.14 -8.78
CA THR A 309 19.86 -6.77 -9.04
C THR A 309 18.52 -6.76 -9.76
N GLU A 310 18.18 -7.70 -10.64
CA GLU A 310 16.84 -7.78 -11.26
C GLU A 310 15.80 -8.02 -10.18
N ASN A 311 16.03 -8.92 -9.23
CA ASN A 311 15.10 -9.18 -8.11
C ASN A 311 15.03 -8.02 -7.11
N VAL A 312 16.11 -7.27 -6.90
CA VAL A 312 16.09 -6.02 -6.11
C VAL A 312 15.37 -4.91 -6.86
N MET A 313 15.60 -4.77 -8.16
CA MET A 313 14.87 -3.88 -9.05
C MET A 313 13.42 -4.33 -9.25
N GLU A 314 13.08 -5.60 -9.05
CA GLU A 314 11.70 -6.12 -9.04
C GLU A 314 11.01 -5.71 -7.76
N LYS A 315 11.72 -5.71 -6.62
CA LYS A 315 11.23 -5.16 -5.35
C LYS A 315 11.09 -3.63 -5.40
N TYR A 316 12.03 -2.92 -6.01
CA TYR A 316 11.90 -1.47 -6.24
C TYR A 316 10.86 -1.13 -7.29
N LYS A 317 10.70 -1.94 -8.35
CA LYS A 317 9.62 -1.85 -9.34
C LYS A 317 8.28 -2.10 -8.69
N LYS A 318 8.16 -3.11 -7.82
CA LYS A 318 6.94 -3.35 -7.03
C LYS A 318 6.68 -2.22 -6.04
N LYS A 319 7.70 -1.65 -5.40
CA LYS A 319 7.54 -0.44 -4.57
C LYS A 319 7.23 0.83 -5.39
N LEU A 320 7.67 0.91 -6.65
CA LEU A 320 7.31 1.97 -7.60
C LEU A 320 5.94 1.75 -8.21
N GLU A 321 5.48 0.50 -8.34
CA GLU A 321 4.11 0.14 -8.68
C GLU A 321 3.18 0.44 -7.50
N GLU A 322 3.53 0.03 -6.28
CA GLU A 322 2.84 0.39 -5.04
C GLU A 322 2.86 1.91 -4.80
N SER A 323 3.92 2.62 -5.18
CA SER A 323 3.99 4.10 -5.10
C SER A 323 3.33 4.79 -6.29
N ALA A 324 3.25 4.16 -7.47
CA ALA A 324 2.47 4.65 -8.61
C ALA A 324 0.98 4.36 -8.38
N ASP A 325 0.63 3.29 -7.70
CA ASP A 325 -0.71 2.98 -7.21
C ASP A 325 -1.06 3.90 -6.04
N LEU A 326 -0.14 4.19 -5.12
CA LEU A 326 -0.34 5.27 -4.15
C LEU A 326 -0.56 6.60 -4.89
N ARG A 327 0.23 6.93 -5.92
CA ARG A 327 0.03 8.12 -6.74
C ARG A 327 -1.21 8.06 -7.64
N ARG A 328 -1.75 6.89 -7.99
CA ARG A 328 -3.05 6.70 -8.65
C ARG A 328 -4.20 6.76 -7.66
N THR A 329 -3.98 6.46 -6.38
CA THR A 329 -4.95 6.71 -5.30
C THR A 329 -4.88 8.15 -4.81
N VAL A 330 -3.73 8.81 -4.82
CA VAL A 330 -3.59 10.24 -4.50
C VAL A 330 -4.11 11.06 -5.68
N LYS A 331 -3.65 10.83 -6.91
CA LYS A 331 -4.28 11.40 -8.11
C LYS A 331 -5.74 10.96 -8.25
N GLY A 332 -6.11 9.78 -7.75
CA GLY A 332 -7.50 9.31 -7.69
C GLY A 332 -8.33 9.98 -6.60
N LEU A 333 -7.71 10.44 -5.51
CA LEU A 333 -8.30 11.24 -4.44
C LEU A 333 -8.28 12.74 -4.79
N GLU A 334 -7.38 13.19 -5.65
CA GLU A 334 -7.34 14.50 -6.29
C GLU A 334 -8.33 14.55 -7.46
N GLU A 335 -8.51 13.49 -8.24
CA GLU A 335 -9.59 13.33 -9.21
C GLU A 335 -10.94 13.07 -8.50
N GLN A 336 -10.97 12.46 -7.31
CA GLN A 336 -12.18 12.42 -6.49
C GLN A 336 -12.46 13.77 -5.83
N ASN A 337 -11.46 14.51 -5.34
CA ASN A 337 -11.67 15.86 -4.80
C ASN A 337 -12.00 16.86 -5.91
N ALA A 338 -11.35 16.80 -7.08
CA ALA A 338 -11.71 17.58 -8.25
C ALA A 338 -13.08 17.19 -8.77
N THR A 339 -13.42 15.89 -8.87
CA THR A 339 -14.80 15.50 -9.20
C THR A 339 -15.78 15.64 -8.04
N LEU A 340 -15.38 15.95 -6.81
CA LEU A 340 -16.25 16.36 -5.70
C LEU A 340 -16.43 17.88 -5.68
N VAL A 341 -15.44 18.65 -6.10
CA VAL A 341 -15.53 20.09 -6.38
C VAL A 341 -16.36 20.32 -7.64
N ASP A 342 -16.15 19.55 -8.71
CA ASP A 342 -16.98 19.55 -9.91
C ASP A 342 -18.33 18.90 -9.67
N LYS A 343 -18.48 17.91 -8.77
CA LYS A 343 -19.82 17.48 -8.32
C LYS A 343 -20.46 18.51 -7.40
N ASN A 344 -19.74 19.31 -6.63
CA ASN A 344 -20.32 20.38 -5.83
C ASN A 344 -20.72 21.55 -6.73
N ALA A 345 -19.86 21.99 -7.65
CA ALA A 345 -20.17 22.98 -8.68
C ALA A 345 -21.27 22.49 -9.63
N ALA A 346 -21.30 21.20 -9.99
CA ALA A 346 -22.39 20.60 -10.74
C ALA A 346 -23.62 20.27 -9.87
N LEU A 347 -23.53 20.15 -8.54
CA LEU A 347 -24.70 20.10 -7.65
C LEU A 347 -25.20 21.51 -7.34
N GLU A 348 -24.38 22.55 -7.45
CA GLU A 348 -24.79 23.95 -7.42
C GLU A 348 -25.43 24.34 -8.76
N GLU A 349 -24.87 23.88 -9.88
CA GLU A 349 -25.41 24.10 -11.23
C GLU A 349 -26.62 23.18 -11.52
N GLU A 350 -26.65 21.94 -11.01
CA GLU A 350 -27.88 21.13 -10.93
C GLU A 350 -28.82 21.66 -9.83
N ASN A 351 -28.38 22.33 -8.76
CA ASN A 351 -29.32 23.07 -7.89
C ASN A 351 -29.86 24.33 -8.58
N ARG A 352 -29.14 24.95 -9.52
CA ARG A 352 -29.64 26.02 -10.39
C ARG A 352 -30.59 25.48 -11.46
N LYS A 353 -30.30 24.32 -12.07
CA LYS A 353 -31.23 23.64 -12.99
C LYS A 353 -32.43 23.07 -12.25
N VAL A 354 -32.28 22.54 -11.04
CA VAL A 354 -33.39 22.19 -10.13
C VAL A 354 -34.08 23.45 -9.60
N ALA A 355 -33.43 24.62 -9.56
CA ALA A 355 -34.09 25.91 -9.36
C ALA A 355 -34.85 26.40 -10.61
N ALA A 356 -34.54 25.90 -11.81
CA ALA A 356 -35.30 26.12 -13.05
C ALA A 356 -36.40 25.06 -13.28
N TYR A 357 -36.16 23.82 -12.84
CA TYR A 357 -37.16 22.78 -12.68
C TYR A 357 -38.02 23.00 -11.44
N LYS A 358 -37.66 23.89 -10.50
CA LYS A 358 -38.53 24.25 -9.37
C LYS A 358 -39.80 24.93 -9.86
N PRO A 359 -39.77 25.99 -10.70
CA PRO A 359 -40.95 26.48 -11.38
C PRO A 359 -41.75 25.40 -12.12
N LEU A 360 -41.10 24.38 -12.68
CA LEU A 360 -41.80 23.30 -13.39
C LEU A 360 -42.37 22.22 -12.45
N MET A 361 -41.68 21.86 -11.36
CA MET A 361 -42.17 20.96 -10.31
C MET A 361 -43.21 21.65 -9.44
N GLU A 362 -43.07 22.93 -9.14
CA GLU A 362 -44.05 23.75 -8.44
C GLU A 362 -45.25 24.02 -9.37
N SER A 363 -45.06 24.15 -10.69
CA SER A 363 -46.15 24.14 -11.69
C SER A 363 -46.84 22.78 -11.77
N TYR A 364 -46.10 21.66 -11.79
CA TYR A 364 -46.71 20.34 -11.70
C TYR A 364 -47.35 20.08 -10.34
N LYS A 365 -46.85 20.68 -9.25
CA LYS A 365 -47.41 20.58 -7.89
C LYS A 365 -48.59 21.52 -7.68
N THR A 366 -48.68 22.66 -8.39
CA THR A 366 -49.91 23.47 -8.44
C THR A 366 -50.90 22.93 -9.44
N GLN A 367 -50.48 22.22 -10.50
CA GLN A 367 -51.38 21.44 -11.36
C GLN A 367 -51.89 20.19 -10.66
N ILE A 368 -51.04 19.47 -9.91
CA ILE A 368 -51.43 18.36 -9.04
C ILE A 368 -52.30 18.90 -7.92
N SER A 369 -51.93 19.96 -7.22
CA SER A 369 -52.78 20.56 -6.18
C SER A 369 -54.07 21.17 -6.75
N GLU A 370 -54.08 21.71 -7.97
CA GLU A 370 -55.32 22.08 -8.67
C GLU A 370 -56.15 20.86 -9.07
N LEU A 371 -55.53 19.74 -9.46
CA LEU A 371 -56.22 18.50 -9.81
C LEU A 371 -56.70 17.76 -8.56
N GLU A 372 -55.97 17.79 -7.46
CA GLU A 372 -56.34 17.31 -6.12
C GLU A 372 -57.42 18.21 -5.53
N ASN A 373 -57.33 19.53 -5.69
CA ASN A 373 -58.42 20.45 -5.32
C ASN A 373 -59.62 20.29 -6.26
N LYS A 374 -59.44 19.99 -7.55
CA LYS A 374 -60.57 19.67 -8.47
C LYS A 374 -61.11 18.27 -8.26
N VAL A 375 -60.34 17.31 -7.75
CA VAL A 375 -60.78 15.98 -7.34
C VAL A 375 -61.40 16.03 -5.95
N SER A 376 -60.93 16.90 -5.06
CA SER A 376 -61.56 17.19 -3.76
C SER A 376 -62.85 17.96 -3.97
N GLN A 377 -62.85 18.98 -4.83
CA GLN A 377 -64.06 19.70 -5.24
C GLN A 377 -65.02 18.73 -5.92
N ARG A 378 -64.58 17.95 -6.92
CA ARG A 378 -65.43 16.91 -7.53
C ARG A 378 -65.79 15.79 -6.57
N ASN A 379 -65.05 15.54 -5.48
CA ASN A 379 -65.46 14.60 -4.44
C ASN A 379 -66.48 15.25 -3.51
N THR A 380 -66.39 16.53 -3.16
CA THR A 380 -67.46 17.26 -2.45
C THR A 380 -68.67 17.51 -3.33
N ASP A 381 -68.50 17.58 -4.66
CA ASP A 381 -69.59 17.66 -5.63
C ASP A 381 -70.19 16.25 -5.84
N ILE A 382 -69.38 15.17 -5.84
CA ILE A 382 -69.86 13.77 -5.88
C ILE A 382 -70.45 13.36 -4.54
N GLU A 383 -69.99 13.89 -3.41
CA GLU A 383 -70.55 13.67 -2.07
C GLU A 383 -71.78 14.54 -1.86
N GLY A 384 -71.80 15.76 -2.39
CA GLY A 384 -72.99 16.61 -2.51
C GLY A 384 -74.05 15.96 -3.38
N VAL A 385 -73.70 15.51 -4.58
CA VAL A 385 -74.59 14.76 -5.49
C VAL A 385 -74.93 13.37 -4.95
N ARG A 386 -74.07 12.70 -4.18
CA ARG A 386 -74.43 11.47 -3.44
C ARG A 386 -75.33 11.76 -2.25
N PHE A 387 -75.21 12.93 -1.62
CA PHE A 387 -76.08 13.38 -0.54
C PHE A 387 -77.44 13.78 -1.11
N GLU A 388 -77.50 14.49 -2.24
CA GLU A 388 -78.71 14.76 -3.02
C GLU A 388 -79.33 13.48 -3.56
N LEU A 389 -78.54 12.52 -4.04
CA LEU A 389 -79.01 11.20 -4.48
C LEU A 389 -79.46 10.35 -3.29
N SER A 390 -78.80 10.41 -2.14
CA SER A 390 -79.18 9.69 -0.92
C SER A 390 -80.42 10.31 -0.28
N GLN A 391 -80.53 11.63 -0.27
CA GLN A 391 -81.69 12.41 0.13
C GLN A 391 -82.86 12.16 -0.84
N SER A 392 -82.61 12.06 -2.15
CA SER A 392 -83.63 11.73 -3.16
C SER A 392 -84.03 10.26 -3.09
N GLN A 393 -83.12 9.34 -2.84
CA GLN A 393 -83.43 7.93 -2.58
C GLN A 393 -84.15 7.74 -1.24
N SER A 394 -83.84 8.54 -0.22
CA SER A 394 -84.55 8.56 1.06
C SER A 394 -85.96 9.12 0.89
N ARG A 395 -86.12 10.27 0.21
CA ARG A 395 -87.42 10.84 -0.19
C ARG A 395 -88.23 9.83 -1.01
N LEU A 396 -87.63 9.21 -2.03
CA LEU A 396 -88.28 8.19 -2.86
C LEU A 396 -88.69 6.97 -2.02
N ARG A 397 -87.86 6.52 -1.08
CA ARG A 397 -88.17 5.38 -0.19
C ARG A 397 -89.27 5.74 0.81
N GLN A 398 -89.28 6.96 1.35
CA GLN A 398 -90.34 7.50 2.20
C GLN A 398 -91.66 7.58 1.42
N VAL A 399 -91.68 8.23 0.26
CA VAL A 399 -92.88 8.34 -0.60
C VAL A 399 -93.37 6.97 -1.09
N MET A 400 -92.49 5.99 -1.32
CA MET A 400 -92.90 4.61 -1.62
C MET A 400 -93.54 3.90 -0.41
N GLU A 401 -93.07 4.17 0.81
CA GLU A 401 -93.65 3.60 2.04
C GLU A 401 -94.98 4.28 2.43
N GLU A 402 -95.11 5.58 2.19
CA GLU A 402 -96.37 6.32 2.30
C GLU A 402 -97.39 5.84 1.26
N ARG A 403 -96.97 5.69 -0.01
CA ARG A 403 -97.81 5.13 -1.09
C ARG A 403 -98.35 3.73 -0.76
N ALA A 404 -97.61 2.92 -0.01
CA ALA A 404 -98.07 1.61 0.44
C ALA A 404 -99.19 1.73 1.48
N LYS A 405 -98.99 2.57 2.52
CA LYS A 405 -99.97 2.81 3.59
C LYS A 405 -101.26 3.46 3.07
N ASP A 406 -101.14 4.40 2.13
CA ASP A 406 -102.29 4.97 1.40
C ASP A 406 -103.09 3.91 0.63
N SER A 407 -102.41 2.90 0.09
CA SER A 407 -103.03 1.83 -0.70
C SER A 407 -103.88 0.91 0.18
N GLU A 408 -103.33 0.48 1.32
CA GLU A 408 -104.03 -0.36 2.30
C GLU A 408 -105.27 0.36 2.87
N ALA A 409 -105.16 1.66 3.16
CA ALA A 409 -106.30 2.47 3.60
C ALA A 409 -107.40 2.58 2.51
N LEU A 410 -107.02 2.70 1.23
CA LEU A 410 -107.96 2.81 0.11
C LEU A 410 -108.77 1.52 -0.11
N GLU A 411 -108.17 0.33 0.03
CA GLU A 411 -108.90 -0.94 -0.05
C GLU A 411 -109.93 -1.05 1.08
N LEU A 412 -109.55 -0.68 2.31
CA LEU A 412 -110.42 -0.67 3.49
C LEU A 412 -111.64 0.25 3.33
N TYR A 413 -111.47 1.43 2.69
CA TYR A 413 -112.59 2.29 2.33
C TYR A 413 -113.43 1.75 1.16
N GLN A 414 -112.84 1.06 0.19
CA GLN A 414 -113.59 0.45 -0.92
C GLN A 414 -114.47 -0.72 -0.48
N GLU A 415 -114.02 -1.55 0.47
CA GLU A 415 -114.88 -2.57 1.08
C GLU A 415 -116.05 -1.91 1.82
N ARG A 416 -115.77 -0.85 2.59
CA ARG A 416 -116.79 -0.09 3.33
C ARG A 416 -117.86 0.53 2.43
N VAL A 417 -117.48 0.99 1.24
CA VAL A 417 -118.42 1.51 0.23
C VAL A 417 -119.21 0.37 -0.42
N ARG A 418 -118.60 -0.77 -0.74
CA ARG A 418 -119.32 -1.95 -1.29
C ARG A 418 -120.39 -2.48 -0.33
N GLU A 419 -120.14 -2.49 0.98
CA GLU A 419 -121.16 -2.87 1.98
C GLU A 419 -122.39 -1.94 1.94
N LEU A 420 -122.17 -0.65 1.67
CA LEU A 420 -123.23 0.37 1.63
C LEU A 420 -123.98 0.43 0.29
N GLU A 421 -123.28 0.24 -0.84
CA GLU A 421 -123.88 0.26 -2.17
C GLU A 421 -124.82 -0.92 -2.43
N LEU A 422 -124.61 -2.07 -1.76
CA LEU A 422 -125.49 -3.24 -1.85
C LEU A 422 -126.82 -3.09 -1.08
N ALA A 423 -127.06 -1.96 -0.40
CA ALA A 423 -128.12 -1.86 0.62
C ALA A 423 -129.35 -0.96 0.28
N ALA A 424 -129.39 -0.20 -0.83
CA ALA A 424 -130.45 0.82 -1.02
C ALA A 424 -130.98 1.04 -2.48
N VAL A 425 -132.29 0.84 -2.67
CA VAL A 425 -133.07 1.01 -3.94
C VAL A 425 -134.56 1.25 -3.57
N PRO A 426 -135.40 2.10 -4.24
CA PRO A 426 -135.17 3.31 -5.06
C PRO A 426 -136.18 4.51 -4.84
N ARG A 427 -136.01 5.64 -5.59
CA ARG A 427 -137.00 6.73 -5.92
C ARG A 427 -137.43 7.72 -4.78
N PRO A 428 -137.97 8.94 -5.09
CA PRO A 428 -137.55 9.95 -6.10
C PRO A 428 -137.68 11.47 -5.72
N ARG A 429 -136.95 12.35 -6.46
CA ARG A 429 -137.30 13.76 -6.89
C ARG A 429 -137.13 15.01 -5.94
N ILE A 430 -136.23 15.95 -6.34
CA ILE A 430 -136.35 17.45 -6.51
C ILE A 430 -135.17 18.36 -5.96
N ARG A 431 -134.43 19.03 -6.89
CA ARG A 431 -133.63 20.34 -6.83
C ARG A 431 -132.43 20.48 -5.83
N THR A 432 -131.34 21.26 -6.04
CA THR A 432 -130.90 22.29 -7.07
C THR A 432 -129.34 22.57 -7.12
N ALA A 433 -128.78 22.76 -8.34
CA ALA A 433 -127.71 23.73 -8.80
C ALA A 433 -126.15 23.66 -8.48
N SER A 434 -125.33 23.72 -9.58
CA SER A 434 -123.98 24.42 -9.80
C SER A 434 -122.65 23.94 -9.11
N THR A 435 -121.37 24.19 -9.53
CA THR A 435 -120.53 24.54 -10.76
C THR A 435 -119.01 24.61 -10.32
N ASP A 436 -117.86 24.74 -11.06
CA ASP A 436 -117.25 24.41 -12.40
C ASP A 436 -115.70 24.82 -12.41
N ASP A 437 -114.94 24.70 -13.54
CA ASP A 437 -113.69 25.47 -13.99
C ASP A 437 -112.23 24.83 -14.12
N ILE A 438 -111.34 25.38 -15.00
CA ILE A 438 -110.06 24.77 -15.57
C ILE A 438 -108.90 25.75 -16.11
N SER A 439 -107.60 25.57 -15.71
CA SER A 439 -106.26 25.76 -16.43
C SER A 439 -105.39 27.10 -16.67
N VAL A 440 -104.04 27.10 -16.36
CA VAL A 440 -102.78 27.34 -17.23
C VAL A 440 -102.37 28.78 -17.82
N PRO A 441 -101.09 29.23 -18.19
CA PRO A 441 -99.63 29.06 -17.78
C PRO A 441 -98.58 30.30 -17.94
N VAL A 442 -97.22 30.07 -17.84
CA VAL A 442 -95.94 30.79 -18.32
C VAL A 442 -95.27 32.09 -17.70
N SER A 443 -93.91 32.12 -17.47
CA SER A 443 -92.86 33.19 -17.82
C SER A 443 -91.72 33.61 -16.80
N GLU A 444 -90.63 34.26 -17.27
CA GLU A 444 -89.26 34.66 -16.70
C GLU A 444 -89.10 36.14 -16.14
N PRO A 445 -87.91 36.77 -15.76
CA PRO A 445 -86.63 36.43 -15.01
C PRO A 445 -85.93 37.56 -14.10
N GLN A 446 -84.70 37.31 -13.54
CA GLN A 446 -83.54 38.22 -13.12
C GLN A 446 -83.31 38.94 -11.72
N THR A 447 -82.21 38.56 -10.99
CA THR A 447 -81.12 39.33 -10.21
C THR A 447 -81.38 40.41 -9.08
N PRO A 448 -80.39 40.92 -8.25
CA PRO A 448 -79.33 40.30 -7.38
C PRO A 448 -78.98 40.97 -5.97
N ALA A 449 -78.16 40.28 -5.11
CA ALA A 449 -77.08 40.75 -4.15
C ALA A 449 -77.24 41.24 -2.65
N LEU A 450 -76.61 40.48 -1.69
CA LEU A 450 -75.71 40.84 -0.51
C LEU A 450 -76.16 41.77 0.69
N PRO A 451 -75.45 41.91 1.88
CA PRO A 451 -74.36 41.13 2.59
C PRO A 451 -74.34 41.00 4.19
N VAL A 452 -73.42 40.17 4.76
CA VAL A 452 -72.47 40.42 5.93
C VAL A 452 -72.71 40.12 7.49
N THR A 453 -71.94 39.16 8.05
CA THR A 453 -71.30 39.01 9.44
C THR A 453 -72.11 38.70 10.74
N PRO A 454 -71.49 38.37 11.93
CA PRO A 454 -70.59 37.22 12.29
C PRO A 454 -70.82 36.59 13.73
N GLY A 455 -70.04 35.56 14.17
CA GLY A 455 -69.69 35.34 15.61
C GLY A 455 -69.66 33.93 16.25
N ASP A 456 -68.43 33.43 16.52
CA ASP A 456 -67.83 32.59 17.60
C ASP A 456 -68.54 31.54 18.53
N ASP A 457 -67.75 30.48 18.80
CA ASP A 457 -67.46 29.74 20.07
C ASP A 457 -68.37 28.68 20.79
N LEU A 458 -67.84 27.44 20.77
CA LEU A 458 -67.50 26.51 21.89
C LEU A 458 -68.54 25.87 22.86
N ASP A 459 -68.62 24.54 22.72
CA ASP A 459 -68.45 23.48 23.76
C ASP A 459 -69.63 22.93 24.61
N SER A 460 -69.44 21.65 24.99
CA SER A 460 -69.94 20.91 26.17
C SER A 460 -71.17 19.97 26.09
N THR A 461 -70.94 18.73 26.58
CA THR A 461 -71.89 17.75 27.16
C THR A 461 -72.90 16.93 26.32
N ALA A 462 -72.43 15.75 25.89
CA ALA A 462 -72.78 14.44 26.47
C ALA A 462 -74.12 13.69 26.19
N ARG A 463 -73.92 12.41 25.79
CA ARG A 463 -74.70 11.17 26.07
C ARG A 463 -76.01 10.88 25.33
N GLY A 464 -76.02 9.72 24.65
CA GLY A 464 -77.21 8.89 24.55
C GLY A 464 -77.10 7.65 23.65
N LEU A 465 -76.62 6.54 24.21
CA LEU A 465 -76.97 5.12 23.92
C LEU A 465 -77.58 4.74 22.55
N GLY A 466 -76.97 3.73 21.89
CA GLY A 466 -77.57 2.99 20.77
C GLY A 466 -76.55 2.28 19.86
N GLY A 467 -75.96 1.16 20.28
CA GLY A 467 -75.03 0.39 19.45
C GLY A 467 -74.90 -1.08 19.88
N GLU A 468 -75.24 -2.01 18.99
CA GLU A 468 -75.16 -3.47 19.20
C GLU A 468 -74.82 -4.19 17.88
N LEU A 469 -73.53 -4.33 17.52
CA LEU A 469 -73.04 -5.47 16.68
C LEU A 469 -71.51 -5.67 16.63
N ASN A 470 -70.70 -5.13 17.57
CA ASN A 470 -69.23 -5.30 17.52
C ASN A 470 -68.55 -5.73 18.83
N ASP A 471 -69.25 -5.76 19.98
CA ASP A 471 -68.70 -6.29 21.24
C ASP A 471 -68.73 -7.84 21.31
N ALA A 472 -68.20 -8.47 20.27
CA ALA A 472 -68.24 -9.93 20.07
C ALA A 472 -66.88 -10.63 20.33
N LEU A 473 -65.87 -9.93 20.88
CA LEU A 473 -64.51 -10.49 20.98
C LEU A 473 -63.71 -10.25 22.28
N THR A 474 -63.92 -9.18 23.08
CA THR A 474 -63.02 -8.87 24.23
C THR A 474 -63.68 -8.32 25.51
N GLY A 475 -64.80 -8.89 25.97
CA GLY A 475 -65.17 -8.81 27.39
C GLY A 475 -66.66 -8.70 27.70
N THR A 476 -67.22 -9.72 28.38
CA THR A 476 -68.58 -9.63 28.95
C THR A 476 -68.59 -8.74 30.20
N THR A 477 -69.52 -7.80 30.30
CA THR A 477 -69.64 -7.01 31.55
C THR A 477 -70.34 -7.83 32.62
N MET A 478 -70.09 -7.48 33.88
CA MET A 478 -70.75 -8.08 35.05
C MET A 478 -72.28 -7.84 35.06
N THR A 479 -72.78 -6.93 34.24
CA THR A 479 -74.21 -6.73 33.94
C THR A 479 -74.74 -7.78 32.97
N ASP A 480 -73.99 -8.10 31.92
CA ASP A 480 -74.43 -9.00 30.84
C ASP A 480 -74.46 -10.45 31.32
N LEU A 481 -73.44 -10.87 32.08
CA LEU A 481 -73.44 -12.15 32.79
C LEU A 481 -74.68 -12.30 33.69
N LYS A 482 -75.10 -11.23 34.38
CA LYS A 482 -76.32 -11.24 35.21
C LYS A 482 -77.61 -11.27 34.39
N LEU A 483 -77.60 -10.78 33.15
CA LEU A 483 -78.72 -10.87 32.21
C LEU A 483 -78.80 -12.26 31.54
N GLN A 484 -77.68 -12.82 31.11
CA GLN A 484 -77.58 -14.18 30.58
C GLN A 484 -78.03 -15.23 31.61
N ILE A 485 -77.60 -15.12 32.87
CA ILE A 485 -78.07 -15.97 33.98
C ILE A 485 -79.59 -15.84 34.19
N ARG A 486 -80.21 -14.70 33.87
CA ARG A 486 -81.67 -14.50 33.93
C ARG A 486 -82.41 -14.92 32.65
N ALA A 487 -81.73 -15.00 31.50
CA ALA A 487 -82.27 -15.60 30.27
C ALA A 487 -82.29 -17.12 30.43
N LEU A 488 -81.10 -17.73 30.62
CA LEU A 488 -80.93 -19.17 30.78
C LEU A 488 -81.84 -19.77 31.87
N LYS A 489 -82.08 -19.06 32.99
CA LYS A 489 -83.07 -19.52 34.00
C LYS A 489 -84.50 -19.57 33.47
N ARG A 490 -84.96 -18.54 32.74
CA ARG A 490 -86.31 -18.52 32.14
C ARG A 490 -86.45 -19.55 31.03
N ASP A 491 -85.41 -19.75 30.23
CA ASP A 491 -85.41 -20.72 29.12
C ASP A 491 -85.41 -22.16 29.64
N LEU A 492 -84.70 -22.42 30.75
CA LEU A 492 -84.69 -23.69 31.47
C LEU A 492 -86.03 -23.96 32.19
N GLU A 493 -86.63 -22.94 32.81
CA GLU A 493 -88.00 -23.01 33.37
C GLU A 493 -89.04 -23.28 32.27
N ALA A 494 -88.92 -22.64 31.10
CA ALA A 494 -89.80 -22.87 29.95
C ALA A 494 -89.62 -24.27 29.35
N ALA A 495 -88.39 -24.75 29.16
CA ALA A 495 -88.14 -26.10 28.63
C ALA A 495 -88.65 -27.20 29.58
N ARG A 496 -88.50 -27.01 30.90
CA ARG A 496 -89.09 -27.91 31.92
C ARG A 496 -90.62 -27.87 31.93
N ALA A 497 -91.24 -26.72 31.63
CA ALA A 497 -92.71 -26.59 31.57
C ALA A 497 -93.32 -27.09 30.25
N GLY A 498 -92.59 -26.99 29.13
CA GLY A 498 -93.04 -27.38 27.80
C GLY A 498 -93.02 -28.87 27.49
N GLY A 499 -92.38 -29.69 28.35
CA GLY A 499 -92.24 -31.14 28.13
C GLY A 499 -91.27 -31.51 27.01
N GLU A 500 -90.27 -30.65 26.74
CA GLU A 500 -89.27 -30.89 25.70
C GLU A 500 -88.22 -31.95 26.08
N GLU A 501 -87.42 -32.34 25.08
CA GLU A 501 -86.44 -33.42 25.19
C GLU A 501 -85.37 -33.15 26.28
N GLN A 502 -85.16 -34.16 27.13
CA GLN A 502 -84.38 -34.04 28.38
C GLN A 502 -82.89 -33.71 28.14
N SER A 503 -82.40 -33.99 26.92
CA SER A 503 -81.11 -33.56 26.38
C SER A 503 -80.93 -32.03 26.39
N ARG A 504 -81.94 -31.28 25.95
CA ARG A 504 -81.91 -29.80 25.85
C ARG A 504 -81.87 -29.14 27.23
N ILE A 505 -82.62 -29.69 28.18
CA ILE A 505 -82.66 -29.21 29.57
C ILE A 505 -81.26 -29.34 30.22
N LEU A 506 -80.58 -30.48 30.03
CA LEU A 506 -79.25 -30.72 30.60
C LEU A 506 -78.16 -29.80 30.01
N VAL A 507 -78.27 -29.44 28.72
CA VAL A 507 -77.38 -28.44 28.10
C VAL A 507 -77.64 -27.04 28.67
N LEU A 508 -78.90 -26.64 28.86
CA LEU A 508 -79.25 -25.36 29.49
C LEU A 508 -78.80 -25.28 30.95
N GLU A 509 -78.85 -26.39 31.69
CA GLU A 509 -78.32 -26.51 33.06
C GLU A 509 -76.79 -26.31 33.08
N SER A 510 -76.04 -26.96 32.20
CA SER A 510 -74.58 -26.78 32.09
C SER A 510 -74.18 -25.35 31.75
N LEU A 511 -74.82 -24.75 30.74
CA LEU A 511 -74.56 -23.36 30.33
C LEU A 511 -74.89 -22.36 31.46
N LEU A 512 -75.92 -22.65 32.26
CA LEU A 512 -76.28 -21.84 33.42
C LEU A 512 -75.29 -21.96 34.58
N GLU A 513 -74.68 -23.14 34.80
CA GLU A 513 -73.58 -23.30 35.76
C GLU A 513 -72.31 -22.56 35.31
N ASP A 514 -71.87 -22.73 34.06
CA ASP A 514 -70.65 -22.09 33.56
C ASP A 514 -70.76 -20.55 33.58
N SER A 515 -71.94 -20.03 33.23
CA SER A 515 -72.25 -18.59 33.36
C SER A 515 -72.13 -18.09 34.81
N GLN A 516 -72.56 -18.89 35.79
CA GLN A 516 -72.45 -18.56 37.23
C GLN A 516 -71.00 -18.67 37.74
N ARG A 517 -70.22 -19.64 37.24
CA ARG A 517 -68.80 -19.79 37.56
C ARG A 517 -67.99 -18.59 37.04
N MET A 518 -68.23 -18.13 35.81
CA MET A 518 -67.58 -16.94 35.26
C MET A 518 -67.93 -15.67 36.06
N LYS A 519 -69.21 -15.45 36.39
CA LYS A 519 -69.63 -14.33 37.26
C LYS A 519 -68.85 -14.31 38.58
N THR A 520 -68.65 -15.47 39.21
CA THR A 520 -68.00 -15.56 40.53
C THR A 520 -66.52 -15.17 40.44
N ARG A 521 -65.79 -15.65 39.42
CA ARG A 521 -64.39 -15.24 39.19
C ARG A 521 -64.25 -13.73 38.96
N TYR A 522 -65.10 -13.13 38.13
CA TYR A 522 -65.09 -11.68 37.92
C TYR A 522 -65.36 -10.88 39.21
N GLU A 523 -66.15 -11.40 40.14
CA GLU A 523 -66.37 -10.78 41.46
C GLU A 523 -65.15 -10.93 42.38
N GLU A 524 -64.37 -12.01 42.28
CA GLU A 524 -63.13 -12.23 43.02
C GLU A 524 -61.95 -11.40 42.47
N ASP A 525 -61.72 -11.43 41.15
CA ASP A 525 -60.63 -10.70 40.47
C ASP A 525 -60.78 -9.18 40.66
N TYR A 526 -62.00 -8.65 40.59
CA TYR A 526 -62.29 -7.24 40.87
C TYR A 526 -61.93 -6.84 42.31
N LEU A 527 -62.22 -7.70 43.29
CA LEU A 527 -61.88 -7.46 44.69
C LEU A 527 -60.37 -7.58 44.95
N ALA A 528 -59.64 -8.42 44.21
CA ALA A 528 -58.18 -8.49 44.26
C ALA A 528 -57.55 -7.19 43.77
N ALA A 529 -57.88 -6.75 42.55
CA ALA A 529 -57.36 -5.50 41.97
C ALA A 529 -57.71 -4.26 42.81
N HIS A 530 -58.91 -4.23 43.44
CA HIS A 530 -59.28 -3.15 44.34
C HIS A 530 -58.44 -3.11 45.63
N ARG A 531 -58.04 -4.27 46.17
CA ARG A 531 -57.14 -4.36 47.33
C ARG A 531 -55.73 -3.88 46.99
N GLU A 532 -55.18 -4.29 45.84
CA GLU A 532 -53.87 -3.80 45.39
C GLU A 532 -53.85 -2.27 45.23
N LYS A 533 -54.89 -1.70 44.64
CA LYS A 533 -55.04 -0.23 44.54
C LYS A 533 -55.02 0.44 45.91
N LEU A 534 -55.70 -0.12 46.92
CA LEU A 534 -55.72 0.43 48.28
C LEU A 534 -54.34 0.30 48.97
N VAL A 535 -53.61 -0.80 48.75
CA VAL A 535 -52.24 -0.97 49.25
C VAL A 535 -51.28 0.03 48.60
N LEU A 536 -51.36 0.21 47.28
CA LEU A 536 -50.57 1.20 46.55
C LEU A 536 -50.86 2.63 47.00
N GLN A 537 -52.13 2.98 47.23
CA GLN A 537 -52.48 4.28 47.81
C GLN A 537 -51.89 4.46 49.22
N ALA A 538 -51.98 3.44 50.09
CA ALA A 538 -51.42 3.50 51.44
C ALA A 538 -49.88 3.68 51.42
N GLN A 539 -49.17 2.98 50.54
CA GLN A 539 -47.72 3.13 50.36
C GLN A 539 -47.33 4.53 49.85
N LEU A 540 -48.11 5.09 48.92
CA LEU A 540 -47.91 6.45 48.41
C LEU A 540 -48.13 7.50 49.52
N GLU A 541 -49.14 7.28 50.37
CA GLU A 541 -49.45 8.14 51.52
C GLU A 541 -48.39 8.01 52.64
N GLU A 542 -47.84 6.81 52.85
CA GLU A 542 -46.73 6.54 53.78
C GLU A 542 -45.44 7.25 53.35
N ILE A 543 -45.04 7.13 52.07
CA ILE A 543 -43.93 7.89 51.48
C ILE A 543 -44.15 9.41 51.65
N ARG A 544 -45.37 9.88 51.36
CA ARG A 544 -45.75 11.29 51.49
C ARG A 544 -45.81 11.79 52.94
N SER A 545 -45.93 10.88 53.92
CA SER A 545 -45.90 11.20 55.36
C SER A 545 -44.49 11.41 55.93
N GLY A 546 -43.44 11.06 55.16
CA GLY A 546 -42.04 11.26 55.55
C GLY A 546 -41.51 10.31 56.62
N LYS A 547 -42.23 9.23 56.96
CA LYS A 547 -41.80 8.20 57.92
C LYS A 547 -41.20 6.96 57.23
N ALA A 548 -40.07 7.13 56.56
CA ALA A 548 -39.18 6.02 56.23
C ALA A 548 -38.09 5.90 57.31
N VAL A 549 -37.86 4.69 57.83
CA VAL A 549 -36.88 4.46 58.90
C VAL A 549 -35.48 4.29 58.33
N GLY A 550 -34.63 5.28 58.56
CA GLY A 550 -33.17 5.14 58.64
C GLY A 550 -32.44 4.58 57.42
N ASP A 551 -32.10 5.46 56.48
CA ASP A 551 -30.68 5.63 56.15
C ASP A 551 -30.36 7.05 55.63
N GLY A 552 -29.08 7.33 55.36
CA GLY A 552 -28.51 8.68 55.15
C GLY A 552 -29.00 9.50 53.93
N PRO A 553 -28.58 10.78 53.84
CA PRO A 553 -29.10 11.75 52.86
C PRO A 553 -28.80 11.41 51.39
N GLU A 554 -27.84 10.51 51.11
CA GLU A 554 -27.55 10.03 49.75
C GLU A 554 -28.73 9.25 49.14
N ALA A 555 -29.49 8.51 49.96
CA ALA A 555 -30.72 7.85 49.52
C ALA A 555 -31.78 8.87 49.05
N ALA A 556 -31.86 10.04 49.71
CA ALA A 556 -32.77 11.12 49.30
C ALA A 556 -32.34 11.81 48.00
N ILE A 557 -31.04 11.80 47.66
CA ILE A 557 -30.53 12.30 46.37
C ILE A 557 -30.85 11.31 45.26
N ALA A 558 -30.58 10.02 45.45
CA ALA A 558 -30.94 8.97 44.50
C ALA A 558 -32.46 8.92 44.21
N LEU A 559 -33.30 9.06 45.25
CA LEU A 559 -34.75 9.16 45.10
C LEU A 559 -35.19 10.42 44.34
N ARG A 560 -34.52 11.57 44.51
CA ARG A 560 -34.80 12.78 43.72
C ARG A 560 -34.43 12.63 42.24
N GLN A 561 -33.31 11.98 41.95
CA GLN A 561 -32.87 11.75 40.57
C GLN A 561 -33.85 10.83 39.84
N ARG A 562 -34.25 9.72 40.49
CA ARG A 562 -35.27 8.80 39.97
C ARG A 562 -36.67 9.42 39.88
N LEU A 563 -37.01 10.35 40.78
CA LEU A 563 -38.27 11.10 40.70
C LEU A 563 -38.33 11.97 39.43
N ASN A 564 -37.25 12.67 39.07
CA ASN A 564 -37.19 13.45 37.84
C ASN A 564 -37.38 12.58 36.59
N GLU A 565 -36.71 11.42 36.51
CA GLU A 565 -36.89 10.46 35.42
C GLU A 565 -38.35 10.00 35.27
N THR A 566 -39.07 9.78 36.38
CA THR A 566 -40.50 9.45 36.35
C THR A 566 -41.41 10.63 36.00
N ILE A 567 -40.98 11.87 36.18
CA ILE A 567 -41.73 13.07 35.78
C ILE A 567 -41.66 13.24 34.26
N ASP A 568 -40.47 13.11 33.67
CA ASP A 568 -40.29 13.21 32.21
C ASP A 568 -41.12 12.12 31.47
N GLN A 569 -41.14 10.89 31.98
CA GLN A 569 -41.99 9.80 31.47
C GLN A 569 -43.50 10.06 31.61
N LEU A 570 -43.91 10.81 32.64
CA LEU A 570 -45.31 11.14 32.89
C LEU A 570 -45.79 12.27 31.95
N ASP A 571 -44.92 13.23 31.63
CA ASP A 571 -45.24 14.29 30.68
C ASP A 571 -45.22 13.82 29.21
N THR A 572 -44.46 12.78 28.84
CA THR A 572 -44.64 12.12 27.53
C THR A 572 -45.99 11.41 27.44
N LEU A 573 -46.38 10.62 28.45
CA LEU A 573 -47.67 9.91 28.48
C LEU A 573 -48.88 10.86 28.49
N ARG A 574 -48.78 12.03 29.14
CA ARG A 574 -49.80 13.09 29.06
C ARG A 574 -50.03 13.60 27.64
N LYS A 575 -48.96 13.67 26.84
CA LYS A 575 -49.02 14.16 25.46
C LYS A 575 -49.76 13.18 24.55
N GLU A 576 -49.47 11.89 24.69
CA GLU A 576 -50.18 10.80 23.99
C GLU A 576 -51.67 10.73 24.38
N HIS A 577 -51.98 10.92 25.68
CA HIS A 577 -53.37 10.97 26.15
C HIS A 577 -54.15 12.16 25.56
N ALA A 578 -53.52 13.31 25.36
CA ALA A 578 -54.17 14.46 24.73
C ALA A 578 -54.55 14.18 23.26
N GLU A 579 -53.68 13.53 22.50
CA GLU A 579 -53.96 13.12 21.11
C GLU A 579 -55.06 12.06 20.98
N LEU A 580 -55.18 11.17 21.96
CA LEU A 580 -56.27 10.19 22.04
C LEU A 580 -57.61 10.85 22.39
N GLN A 581 -57.62 11.85 23.28
CA GLN A 581 -58.86 12.54 23.68
C GLN A 581 -59.51 13.30 22.51
N VAL A 582 -58.71 14.00 21.68
CA VAL A 582 -59.21 14.70 20.48
C VAL A 582 -59.92 13.77 19.49
N LYS A 583 -59.47 12.51 19.37
CA LYS A 583 -60.09 11.48 18.51
C LYS A 583 -61.42 10.95 19.06
N PHE A 584 -61.58 10.93 20.38
CA PHE A 584 -62.84 10.55 21.03
C PHE A 584 -63.91 11.63 20.89
N GLU A 585 -63.52 12.91 21.03
CA GLU A 585 -64.43 14.06 20.92
C GLU A 585 -64.92 14.35 19.49
N THR A 586 -64.25 13.81 18.46
CA THR A 586 -64.76 13.81 17.08
C THR A 586 -65.87 12.79 16.90
N GLN A 587 -65.63 11.51 17.24
CA GLN A 587 -66.63 10.44 17.10
C GLN A 587 -67.93 10.70 17.89
N SER A 588 -67.87 11.44 19.01
CA SER A 588 -69.07 11.79 19.78
C SER A 588 -69.96 12.85 19.11
N ARG A 589 -69.49 13.61 18.11
CA ARG A 589 -70.30 14.61 17.40
C ARG A 589 -71.19 13.97 16.34
N ASP A 590 -70.65 13.08 15.52
CA ASP A 590 -71.37 12.44 14.41
C ASP A 590 -72.63 11.68 14.89
N LEU A 591 -72.52 10.97 16.02
CA LEU A 591 -73.63 10.23 16.64
C LEU A 591 -74.76 11.14 17.12
N THR A 592 -74.46 12.41 17.43
CA THR A 592 -75.46 13.40 17.88
C THR A 592 -76.26 13.95 16.70
N ILE A 593 -75.62 14.13 15.53
CA ILE A 593 -76.30 14.59 14.29
C ILE A 593 -77.33 13.56 13.84
N ALA A 594 -76.96 12.27 13.81
CA ALA A 594 -77.86 11.18 13.43
C ALA A 594 -79.14 11.05 14.29
N LYS A 595 -79.19 11.67 15.48
CA LYS A 595 -80.39 11.73 16.34
C LYS A 595 -81.33 12.91 16.05
N SER A 596 -80.87 13.94 15.34
CA SER A 596 -81.67 15.10 14.97
C SER A 596 -82.74 14.72 13.93
N ASP A 597 -82.29 14.10 12.84
CA ASP A 597 -83.05 14.04 11.59
C ASP A 597 -84.25 13.06 11.65
N LEU A 598 -84.25 12.12 12.60
CA LEU A 598 -85.30 11.10 12.72
C LEU A 598 -86.62 11.63 13.32
N ASN A 599 -86.61 12.82 13.94
CA ASN A 599 -87.72 13.31 14.78
C ASN A 599 -88.72 14.25 14.05
N LEU A 600 -88.50 14.54 12.76
CA LEU A 600 -89.12 15.70 12.08
C LEU A 600 -90.03 15.37 10.88
N VAL A 601 -90.36 14.09 10.63
CA VAL A 601 -91.13 13.70 9.41
C VAL A 601 -92.55 13.18 9.69
N ASN A 602 -92.81 12.53 10.83
CA ASN A 602 -94.13 11.91 11.12
C ASN A 602 -95.25 12.91 11.52
N LYS A 603 -95.18 14.19 11.14
CA LYS A 603 -96.27 15.14 11.41
C LYS A 603 -96.45 16.31 10.41
N ASP A 604 -96.29 16.03 9.12
CA ASP A 604 -97.08 16.69 8.05
C ASP A 604 -97.74 15.62 7.14
N GLN A 605 -98.14 14.51 7.75
CA GLN A 605 -98.81 13.38 7.09
C GLN A 605 -100.18 13.78 6.50
N LEU A 606 -100.52 13.09 5.40
CA LEU A 606 -101.88 12.79 4.91
C LEU A 606 -102.72 13.88 4.22
N GLU A 607 -102.36 15.18 4.20
CA GLU A 607 -103.06 16.17 3.33
C GLU A 607 -102.19 16.82 2.23
N ILE A 608 -100.87 16.88 2.40
CA ILE A 608 -99.96 17.32 1.31
C ILE A 608 -99.63 16.15 0.34
N LEU A 609 -99.84 14.90 0.78
CA LEU A 609 -99.52 13.66 0.05
C LEU A 609 -100.21 13.53 -1.33
N ALA A 610 -101.36 14.19 -1.54
CA ALA A 610 -102.09 14.11 -2.81
C ALA A 610 -101.38 14.86 -3.95
N THR A 611 -100.95 16.10 -3.72
CA THR A 611 -100.23 16.92 -4.72
C THR A 611 -98.78 16.50 -4.87
N LEU A 612 -98.15 16.01 -3.79
CA LEU A 612 -96.80 15.43 -3.82
C LEU A 612 -96.72 14.24 -4.79
N ARG A 613 -97.81 13.47 -4.92
CA ARG A 613 -97.86 12.23 -5.72
C ARG A 613 -97.69 12.44 -7.23
N GLU A 614 -97.98 13.64 -7.73
CA GLU A 614 -97.87 13.98 -9.15
C GLU A 614 -96.50 14.61 -9.46
N SER A 615 -96.04 15.62 -8.68
CA SER A 615 -94.70 16.20 -8.87
C SER A 615 -93.60 15.15 -8.65
N VAL A 616 -93.67 14.35 -7.58
CA VAL A 616 -92.63 13.33 -7.29
C VAL A 616 -92.54 12.28 -8.39
N ASN A 617 -93.56 12.12 -9.24
CA ASN A 617 -93.50 11.22 -10.39
C ASN A 617 -92.71 11.83 -11.57
N GLU A 618 -92.82 13.14 -11.82
CA GLU A 618 -91.99 13.87 -12.79
C GLU A 618 -90.57 14.10 -12.25
N ASP A 619 -90.43 14.53 -11.00
CA ASP A 619 -89.15 14.72 -10.30
C ASP A 619 -88.36 13.39 -10.26
N LYS A 620 -89.03 12.25 -10.03
CA LYS A 620 -88.41 10.93 -10.12
C LYS A 620 -87.87 10.64 -11.51
N ALA A 621 -88.64 10.91 -12.57
CA ALA A 621 -88.18 10.65 -13.94
C ALA A 621 -86.98 11.54 -14.32
N ALA A 622 -86.96 12.79 -13.84
CA ALA A 622 -85.81 13.68 -13.98
C ALA A 622 -84.58 13.16 -13.20
N LEU A 623 -84.76 12.75 -11.94
CA LEU A 623 -83.68 12.27 -11.08
C LEU A 623 -83.14 10.89 -11.49
N GLU A 624 -83.95 10.00 -12.06
CA GLU A 624 -83.48 8.74 -12.65
C GLU A 624 -82.61 9.00 -13.90
N SER A 625 -83.02 9.95 -14.76
CA SER A 625 -82.23 10.43 -15.91
C SER A 625 -80.91 11.09 -15.48
N GLU A 626 -80.95 11.98 -14.49
CA GLU A 626 -79.77 12.66 -13.94
C GLU A 626 -78.80 11.64 -13.29
N ALA A 627 -79.32 10.69 -12.50
CA ALA A 627 -78.51 9.66 -11.84
C ALA A 627 -77.78 8.75 -12.83
N ASP A 628 -78.39 8.37 -13.96
CA ASP A 628 -77.71 7.58 -15.00
C ASP A 628 -76.70 8.42 -15.80
N ARG A 629 -77.01 9.69 -16.08
CA ARG A 629 -76.06 10.64 -16.67
C ARG A 629 -74.82 10.84 -15.79
N LEU A 630 -75.01 10.91 -14.47
CA LEU A 630 -73.95 11.02 -13.47
C LEU A 630 -73.14 9.71 -13.34
N LYS A 631 -73.77 8.54 -13.42
CA LYS A 631 -73.04 7.25 -13.50
C LYS A 631 -72.11 7.21 -14.72
N ILE A 632 -72.58 7.65 -15.88
CA ILE A 632 -71.77 7.70 -17.11
C ILE A 632 -70.58 8.65 -16.93
N GLN A 633 -70.79 9.84 -16.35
CA GLN A 633 -69.69 10.75 -16.03
C GLN A 633 -68.69 10.16 -15.01
N ILE A 634 -69.16 9.44 -13.99
CA ILE A 634 -68.28 8.79 -13.00
C ILE A 634 -67.45 7.68 -13.67
N ILE A 635 -68.00 6.93 -14.63
CA ILE A 635 -67.26 5.93 -15.41
C ILE A 635 -66.21 6.62 -16.29
N GLU A 636 -66.59 7.64 -17.08
CA GLU A 636 -65.64 8.40 -17.89
C GLU A 636 -64.49 9.00 -17.07
N LEU A 637 -64.79 9.57 -15.90
CA LEU A 637 -63.77 10.17 -15.03
C LEU A 637 -62.86 9.12 -14.39
N LYS A 638 -63.39 7.93 -14.08
CA LYS A 638 -62.61 6.80 -13.57
C LYS A 638 -61.66 6.24 -14.63
N ASP A 639 -62.12 6.11 -15.88
CA ASP A 639 -61.28 5.65 -16.99
C ASP A 639 -60.25 6.71 -17.42
N LYS A 640 -60.59 8.00 -17.36
CA LYS A 640 -59.64 9.11 -17.55
C LYS A 640 -58.57 9.13 -16.44
N ASN A 641 -58.94 8.92 -15.18
CA ASN A 641 -57.97 8.73 -14.08
C ASN A 641 -57.09 7.49 -14.29
N LYS A 642 -57.64 6.38 -14.81
CA LYS A 642 -56.85 5.17 -15.11
C LYS A 642 -55.83 5.43 -16.23
N MET A 643 -56.24 6.06 -17.33
CA MET A 643 -55.32 6.48 -18.40
C MET A 643 -54.23 7.42 -17.88
N GLN A 644 -54.55 8.35 -16.99
CA GLN A 644 -53.56 9.26 -16.39
C GLN A 644 -52.59 8.52 -15.46
N LEU A 645 -53.04 7.54 -14.67
CA LEU A 645 -52.15 6.68 -13.88
C LEU A 645 -51.21 5.84 -14.76
N GLU A 646 -51.71 5.31 -15.87
CA GLU A 646 -50.92 4.54 -16.84
C GLU A 646 -49.90 5.44 -17.56
N GLN A 647 -50.27 6.68 -17.91
CA GLN A 647 -49.34 7.69 -18.43
C GLN A 647 -48.26 8.07 -17.41
N VAL A 648 -48.61 8.30 -16.14
CA VAL A 648 -47.65 8.60 -15.06
C VAL A 648 -46.66 7.45 -14.85
N ASN A 649 -47.14 6.19 -14.85
CA ASN A 649 -46.25 5.02 -14.76
C ASN A 649 -45.36 4.87 -16.00
N THR A 650 -45.86 5.15 -17.20
CA THR A 650 -45.05 5.12 -18.43
C THR A 650 -43.93 6.16 -18.37
N LEU A 651 -44.24 7.41 -17.99
CA LEU A 651 -43.28 8.50 -17.83
C LEU A 651 -42.24 8.22 -16.72
N LEU A 652 -42.64 7.54 -15.64
CA LEU A 652 -41.71 7.09 -14.60
C LEU A 652 -40.73 6.02 -15.12
N MET A 653 -41.21 5.07 -15.94
CA MET A 653 -40.38 4.02 -16.53
C MET A 653 -39.45 4.57 -17.62
N GLU A 654 -39.92 5.52 -18.46
CA GLU A 654 -39.06 6.25 -19.40
C GLU A 654 -37.97 7.05 -18.68
N LYS A 655 -38.31 7.75 -17.59
CA LYS A 655 -37.35 8.48 -16.76
C LYS A 655 -36.26 7.54 -16.21
N ILE A 656 -36.62 6.37 -15.70
CA ILE A 656 -35.67 5.36 -15.21
C ILE A 656 -34.82 4.77 -16.35
N SER A 657 -35.40 4.53 -17.52
CA SER A 657 -34.67 4.04 -18.71
C SER A 657 -33.63 5.06 -19.19
N LEU A 658 -34.03 6.33 -19.33
CA LEU A 658 -33.16 7.43 -19.77
C LEU A 658 -32.01 7.70 -18.79
N GLN A 659 -32.25 7.58 -17.48
CA GLN A 659 -31.18 7.67 -16.48
C GLN A 659 -30.15 6.54 -16.63
N ASN A 660 -30.59 5.30 -16.87
CA ASN A 660 -29.69 4.17 -17.06
C ASN A 660 -28.91 4.22 -18.38
N GLU A 661 -29.54 4.60 -19.50
CA GLU A 661 -28.84 4.75 -20.79
C GLU A 661 -27.84 5.91 -20.77
N GLY A 662 -28.18 7.04 -20.13
CA GLY A 662 -27.29 8.19 -19.98
C GLY A 662 -26.02 7.91 -19.18
N ILE A 663 -26.10 7.03 -18.16
CA ILE A 663 -24.92 6.58 -17.41
C ILE A 663 -24.07 5.63 -18.26
N GLY A 664 -24.68 4.59 -18.84
CA GLY A 664 -23.96 3.53 -19.57
C GLY A 664 -23.30 3.97 -20.88
N GLN A 665 -23.71 5.10 -21.47
CA GLN A 665 -23.00 5.72 -22.61
C GLN A 665 -21.78 6.54 -22.17
N ARG A 666 -21.88 7.24 -21.03
CA ARG A 666 -20.84 8.16 -20.53
C ARG A 666 -19.59 7.40 -20.06
N GLU A 667 -19.78 6.25 -19.44
CA GLU A 667 -18.71 5.37 -18.97
C GLU A 667 -17.88 4.79 -20.14
N LYS A 668 -18.55 4.28 -21.18
CA LYS A 668 -17.89 3.76 -22.40
C LYS A 668 -17.16 4.84 -23.20
N MET A 669 -17.67 6.07 -23.20
CA MET A 669 -16.99 7.21 -23.83
C MET A 669 -15.66 7.53 -23.13
N LEU A 670 -15.60 7.42 -21.80
CA LEU A 670 -14.37 7.63 -21.01
C LEU A 670 -13.35 6.49 -21.21
N GLU A 671 -13.80 5.23 -21.30
CA GLU A 671 -12.93 4.10 -21.68
C GLU A 671 -12.30 4.32 -23.07
N ARG A 672 -13.11 4.77 -24.04
CA ARG A 672 -12.65 5.08 -25.40
C ARG A 672 -11.58 6.18 -25.39
N GLU A 673 -11.81 7.31 -24.71
CA GLU A 673 -10.83 8.41 -24.69
C GLU A 673 -9.51 8.02 -24.00
N ARG A 674 -9.54 7.22 -22.92
CA ARG A 674 -8.31 6.69 -22.30
C ARG A 674 -7.48 5.86 -23.30
N HIS A 675 -8.10 4.89 -23.98
CA HIS A 675 -7.41 4.07 -24.97
C HIS A 675 -6.86 4.88 -26.18
N PHE A 676 -7.51 5.97 -26.57
CA PHE A 676 -6.95 6.88 -27.59
C PHE A 676 -5.79 7.74 -27.08
N GLY A 677 -5.80 8.13 -25.80
CA GLY A 677 -4.68 8.81 -25.15
C GLY A 677 -3.41 7.96 -25.18
N ASP A 678 -3.51 6.72 -24.68
CA ASP A 678 -2.40 5.76 -24.63
C ASP A 678 -1.78 5.50 -26.02
N LEU A 679 -2.64 5.30 -27.03
CA LEU A 679 -2.20 5.03 -28.40
C LEU A 679 -1.53 6.24 -29.06
N ARG A 680 -1.99 7.48 -28.78
CA ARG A 680 -1.31 8.70 -29.23
C ARG A 680 0.04 8.87 -28.56
N ALA A 681 0.14 8.65 -27.24
CA ALA A 681 1.40 8.71 -26.51
C ALA A 681 2.44 7.72 -27.09
N SER A 682 2.03 6.47 -27.33
CA SER A 682 2.89 5.43 -27.93
C SER A 682 3.35 5.73 -29.38
N LEU A 683 2.70 6.66 -30.09
CA LEU A 683 3.09 7.07 -31.46
C LEU A 683 3.86 8.40 -31.49
N GLY A 684 3.79 9.20 -30.43
CA GLY A 684 4.52 10.47 -30.32
C GLY A 684 6.05 10.27 -30.31
N GLY A 685 6.54 9.37 -29.45
CA GLY A 685 7.97 9.17 -29.18
C GLY A 685 8.79 8.44 -30.26
N LYS A 686 8.38 8.46 -31.53
CA LYS A 686 9.10 7.84 -32.66
C LYS A 686 9.08 8.73 -33.91
N GLU A 687 10.21 8.80 -34.61
CA GLU A 687 10.41 9.54 -35.87
C GLU A 687 9.73 8.84 -37.06
N LEU A 688 8.41 8.70 -36.98
CA LEU A 688 7.54 8.29 -38.08
C LEU A 688 6.92 9.54 -38.74
N PRO A 689 6.73 9.57 -40.07
CA PRO A 689 6.00 10.66 -40.72
C PRO A 689 4.58 10.80 -40.15
N GLU A 690 4.15 12.04 -39.88
CA GLU A 690 2.86 12.31 -39.24
C GLU A 690 1.66 11.77 -40.04
N GLU A 691 1.73 11.75 -41.37
CA GLU A 691 0.71 11.13 -42.23
C GLU A 691 0.52 9.63 -41.92
N ALA A 692 1.59 8.90 -41.61
CA ALA A 692 1.54 7.49 -41.25
C ALA A 692 0.94 7.29 -39.84
N LYS A 693 1.29 8.16 -38.88
CA LYS A 693 0.67 8.16 -37.53
C LYS A 693 -0.83 8.42 -37.61
N ALA A 694 -1.25 9.43 -38.37
CA ALA A 694 -2.65 9.79 -38.58
C ALA A 694 -3.46 8.66 -39.23
N LYS A 695 -2.92 8.02 -40.29
CA LYS A 695 -3.55 6.88 -40.97
C LYS A 695 -3.68 5.65 -40.06
N PHE A 696 -2.70 5.40 -39.19
CA PHE A 696 -2.76 4.28 -38.26
C PHE A 696 -3.78 4.50 -37.13
N LEU A 697 -3.89 5.74 -36.64
CA LEU A 697 -4.90 6.14 -35.65
C LEU A 697 -6.33 6.00 -36.19
N SER A 698 -6.60 6.43 -37.43
CA SER A 698 -7.95 6.33 -38.02
C SER A 698 -8.36 4.88 -38.32
N LEU A 699 -7.43 4.03 -38.78
CA LEU A 699 -7.69 2.60 -38.94
C LEU A 699 -7.94 1.88 -37.60
N HIS A 700 -7.28 2.31 -36.52
CA HIS A 700 -7.58 1.83 -35.18
C HIS A 700 -8.99 2.24 -34.75
N GLU A 701 -9.38 3.49 -35.03
CA GLU A 701 -10.72 4.01 -34.71
C GLU A 701 -11.85 3.26 -35.42
N GLU A 702 -11.75 3.07 -36.74
CA GLU A 702 -12.71 2.25 -37.54
C GLU A 702 -12.85 0.85 -36.91
N THR A 703 -11.74 0.24 -36.51
CA THR A 703 -11.69 -1.10 -35.90
C THR A 703 -12.33 -1.14 -34.50
N VAL A 704 -12.20 -0.09 -33.68
CA VAL A 704 -12.83 0.00 -32.35
C VAL A 704 -14.33 0.22 -32.46
N GLN A 705 -14.77 1.15 -33.33
CA GLN A 705 -16.21 1.42 -33.53
C GLN A 705 -16.96 0.17 -34.03
N LEU A 706 -16.38 -0.59 -34.96
CA LEU A 706 -16.96 -1.84 -35.46
C LEU A 706 -17.06 -2.94 -34.38
N LYS A 707 -16.14 -2.99 -33.40
CA LYS A 707 -16.23 -3.92 -32.25
C LYS A 707 -17.40 -3.57 -31.34
N GLU A 708 -17.62 -2.29 -31.06
CA GLU A 708 -18.67 -1.83 -30.15
C GLU A 708 -20.08 -1.99 -30.75
N GLN A 709 -20.24 -1.68 -32.04
CA GLN A 709 -21.49 -1.92 -32.77
C GLN A 709 -21.84 -3.42 -32.81
N LEU A 710 -20.83 -4.28 -33.03
CA LEU A 710 -21.00 -5.74 -32.99
C LEU A 710 -21.38 -6.22 -31.58
N LYS A 711 -20.72 -5.72 -30.53
CA LYS A 711 -21.02 -6.07 -29.13
C LYS A 711 -22.46 -5.68 -28.75
N THR A 712 -22.91 -4.47 -29.08
CA THR A 712 -24.26 -4.01 -28.76
C THR A 712 -25.36 -4.74 -29.55
N LEU A 713 -25.12 -5.08 -30.82
CA LEU A 713 -25.99 -5.99 -31.58
C LEU A 713 -26.04 -7.40 -30.97
N GLN A 714 -24.90 -7.93 -30.50
CA GLN A 714 -24.85 -9.25 -29.87
C GLN A 714 -25.56 -9.28 -28.50
N GLU A 715 -25.46 -8.22 -27.70
CA GLU A 715 -26.22 -8.05 -26.45
C GLU A 715 -27.73 -7.96 -26.72
N ARG A 716 -28.15 -7.21 -27.76
CA ARG A 716 -29.56 -7.15 -28.19
C ARG A 716 -30.09 -8.52 -28.64
N TYR A 717 -29.33 -9.23 -29.49
CA TYR A 717 -29.67 -10.58 -29.94
C TYR A 717 -29.79 -11.57 -28.76
N GLN A 718 -28.87 -11.53 -27.79
CA GLN A 718 -28.93 -12.38 -26.60
C GLN A 718 -30.15 -12.07 -25.72
N LYS A 719 -30.49 -10.79 -25.51
CA LYS A 719 -31.70 -10.38 -24.76
C LYS A 719 -32.99 -10.83 -25.45
N ALA A 720 -33.10 -10.66 -26.77
CA ALA A 720 -34.24 -11.16 -27.55
C ALA A 720 -34.37 -12.69 -27.47
N ARG A 721 -33.24 -13.41 -27.58
CA ARG A 721 -33.20 -14.87 -27.46
C ARG A 721 -33.60 -15.38 -26.07
N ALA A 722 -33.21 -14.67 -25.01
CA ALA A 722 -33.61 -14.98 -23.65
C ALA A 722 -35.13 -14.75 -23.45
N PHE A 723 -35.64 -13.61 -23.92
CA PHE A 723 -37.08 -13.30 -23.85
C PHE A 723 -37.94 -14.37 -24.57
N ILE A 724 -37.60 -14.75 -25.81
CA ILE A 724 -38.33 -15.81 -26.52
C ILE A 724 -38.21 -17.17 -25.79
N LYS A 725 -37.06 -17.48 -25.17
CA LYS A 725 -36.87 -18.71 -24.40
C LYS A 725 -37.76 -18.76 -23.15
N ASP A 726 -37.92 -17.64 -22.44
CA ASP A 726 -38.77 -17.56 -21.26
C ASP A 726 -40.26 -17.51 -21.63
N GLN A 727 -40.63 -16.91 -22.77
CA GLN A 727 -41.97 -17.04 -23.35
C GLN A 727 -42.27 -18.49 -23.77
N ASP A 728 -41.38 -19.17 -24.50
CA ASP A 728 -41.51 -20.60 -24.84
C ASP A 728 -41.58 -21.51 -23.59
N LYS A 729 -41.06 -21.06 -22.44
CA LYS A 729 -41.18 -21.72 -21.15
C LYS A 729 -42.57 -21.48 -20.52
N LEU A 730 -43.01 -20.23 -20.45
CA LEU A 730 -44.35 -19.86 -19.97
C LEU A 730 -45.45 -20.54 -20.80
N PHE A 731 -45.29 -20.64 -22.13
CA PHE A 731 -46.20 -21.38 -23.01
C PHE A 731 -46.22 -22.89 -22.73
N LYS A 732 -45.11 -23.50 -22.30
CA LYS A 732 -45.07 -24.92 -21.89
C LYS A 732 -45.69 -25.16 -20.51
N GLU A 733 -45.68 -24.14 -19.65
CA GLU A 733 -46.35 -24.17 -18.35
C GLU A 733 -47.87 -23.92 -18.52
N GLN A 734 -48.29 -22.98 -19.38
CA GLN A 734 -49.71 -22.72 -19.71
C GLN A 734 -50.39 -23.81 -20.54
N ASN A 735 -49.71 -24.46 -21.50
CA ASN A 735 -50.33 -25.51 -22.33
C ASN A 735 -50.72 -26.81 -21.58
N LYS A 736 -50.55 -26.86 -20.25
CA LYS A 736 -51.23 -27.85 -19.39
C LYS A 736 -52.70 -27.50 -19.12
N SER A 737 -53.15 -26.29 -19.44
CA SER A 737 -54.51 -25.79 -19.16
C SER A 737 -55.04 -24.92 -20.31
N SER A 738 -55.84 -25.54 -21.19
CA SER A 738 -56.62 -24.94 -22.30
C SER A 738 -55.83 -24.19 -23.40
N GLY A 739 -56.11 -24.53 -24.66
CA GLY A 739 -55.51 -23.89 -25.84
C GLY A 739 -56.46 -22.90 -26.53
N GLY A 740 -55.89 -21.83 -27.10
CA GLY A 740 -56.58 -20.85 -27.94
C GLY A 740 -55.62 -20.25 -28.98
N PRO A 741 -55.97 -20.15 -30.28
CA PRO A 741 -55.00 -19.91 -31.35
C PRO A 741 -54.74 -18.42 -31.68
N ALA A 742 -54.74 -17.54 -30.67
CA ALA A 742 -54.69 -16.08 -30.89
C ALA A 742 -53.29 -15.44 -30.72
N THR A 743 -52.30 -16.17 -30.20
CA THR A 743 -50.99 -15.62 -29.78
C THR A 743 -49.82 -16.03 -30.68
N PHE A 744 -50.10 -16.55 -31.88
CA PHE A 744 -49.06 -17.07 -32.78
C PHE A 744 -48.29 -15.96 -33.52
N GLU A 745 -48.98 -14.93 -34.00
CA GLU A 745 -48.38 -13.87 -34.84
C GLU A 745 -47.29 -13.06 -34.10
N GLU A 746 -47.50 -12.69 -32.84
CA GLU A 746 -46.49 -11.92 -32.09
C GLU A 746 -45.19 -12.73 -31.88
N ALA A 747 -45.30 -14.02 -31.58
CA ALA A 747 -44.15 -14.89 -31.39
C ALA A 747 -43.39 -15.13 -32.71
N GLU A 748 -44.11 -15.23 -33.83
CA GLU A 748 -43.52 -15.37 -35.16
C GLU A 748 -42.85 -14.07 -35.64
N ASN A 749 -43.44 -12.92 -35.34
CA ASN A 749 -42.87 -11.60 -35.65
C ASN A 749 -41.59 -11.28 -34.84
N HIS A 750 -41.51 -11.72 -33.57
CA HIS A 750 -40.25 -11.63 -32.82
C HIS A 750 -39.16 -12.58 -33.35
N ARG A 751 -39.53 -13.75 -33.87
CA ARG A 751 -38.58 -14.67 -34.53
C ARG A 751 -38.08 -14.12 -35.88
N SER A 752 -38.91 -13.39 -36.64
CA SER A 752 -38.48 -12.73 -37.88
C SER A 752 -37.49 -11.59 -37.61
N GLN A 753 -37.76 -10.74 -36.60
CA GLN A 753 -36.85 -9.68 -36.16
C GLN A 753 -35.51 -10.22 -35.67
N MET A 754 -35.50 -11.32 -34.91
CA MET A 754 -34.28 -12.00 -34.50
C MET A 754 -33.39 -12.41 -35.69
N LYS A 755 -33.98 -12.90 -36.78
CA LYS A 755 -33.24 -13.29 -37.98
C LYS A 755 -32.57 -12.09 -38.68
N ILE A 756 -33.25 -10.95 -38.74
CA ILE A 756 -32.68 -9.71 -39.30
C ILE A 756 -31.46 -9.27 -38.48
N VAL A 757 -31.57 -9.26 -37.15
CA VAL A 757 -30.44 -8.93 -36.26
C VAL A 757 -29.30 -9.94 -36.39
N GLU A 758 -29.58 -11.22 -36.65
CA GLU A 758 -28.55 -12.25 -36.89
C GLU A 758 -27.77 -12.00 -38.20
N GLU A 759 -28.48 -11.67 -39.29
CA GLU A 759 -27.88 -11.32 -40.58
C GLU A 759 -27.05 -10.02 -40.52
N GLU A 760 -27.50 -9.00 -39.78
CA GLU A 760 -26.70 -7.80 -39.51
C GLU A 760 -25.44 -8.10 -38.68
N LEU A 761 -25.57 -8.95 -37.66
CA LEU A 761 -24.46 -9.33 -36.77
C LEU A 761 -23.39 -10.12 -37.55
N GLU A 762 -23.77 -10.97 -38.51
CA GLU A 762 -22.83 -11.57 -39.47
C GLU A 762 -22.16 -10.57 -40.42
N ARG A 763 -22.87 -9.52 -40.83
CA ARG A 763 -22.32 -8.45 -41.67
C ARG A 763 -21.26 -7.65 -40.92
N TYR A 764 -21.53 -7.23 -39.68
CA TYR A 764 -20.55 -6.54 -38.84
C TYR A 764 -19.36 -7.44 -38.46
N LYS A 765 -19.55 -8.75 -38.24
CA LYS A 765 -18.46 -9.72 -38.07
C LYS A 765 -17.50 -9.75 -39.26
N ARG A 766 -18.00 -9.66 -40.50
CA ARG A 766 -17.17 -9.61 -41.72
C ARG A 766 -16.39 -8.30 -41.81
N LEU A 767 -17.07 -7.16 -41.69
CA LEU A 767 -16.44 -5.82 -41.74
C LEU A 767 -15.33 -5.67 -40.69
N LEU A 768 -15.57 -6.11 -39.45
CA LEU A 768 -14.56 -6.10 -38.39
C LEU A 768 -13.34 -6.96 -38.74
N LYS A 769 -13.55 -8.16 -39.31
CA LYS A 769 -12.44 -9.05 -39.70
C LYS A 769 -11.54 -8.41 -40.76
N GLU A 770 -12.15 -7.73 -41.74
CA GLU A 770 -11.43 -7.00 -42.79
C GLU A 770 -10.67 -5.77 -42.24
N ALA A 771 -11.27 -5.01 -41.32
CA ALA A 771 -10.62 -3.88 -40.65
C ALA A 771 -9.41 -4.33 -39.81
N VAL A 772 -9.56 -5.39 -39.00
CA VAL A 772 -8.46 -5.99 -38.22
C VAL A 772 -7.32 -6.47 -39.12
N GLN A 773 -7.62 -7.11 -40.27
CA GLN A 773 -6.59 -7.54 -41.21
C GLN A 773 -5.85 -6.36 -41.85
N ARG A 774 -6.56 -5.29 -42.25
CA ARG A 774 -5.92 -4.05 -42.75
C ARG A 774 -5.00 -3.43 -41.69
N TYR A 775 -5.46 -3.33 -40.45
CA TYR A 775 -4.69 -2.79 -39.32
C TYR A 775 -3.41 -3.61 -39.03
N GLN A 776 -3.51 -4.94 -39.01
CA GLN A 776 -2.35 -5.83 -38.79
C GLN A 776 -1.30 -5.75 -39.91
N GLN A 777 -1.73 -5.57 -41.16
CA GLN A 777 -0.81 -5.40 -42.30
C GLN A 777 0.01 -4.11 -42.18
N GLU A 778 -0.65 -2.98 -41.91
CA GLU A 778 0.03 -1.68 -41.70
C GLU A 778 0.96 -1.70 -40.48
N GLN A 779 0.54 -2.33 -39.37
CA GLN A 779 1.37 -2.52 -38.19
C GLN A 779 2.66 -3.31 -38.50
N THR A 780 2.54 -4.37 -39.30
CA THR A 780 3.67 -5.22 -39.70
C THR A 780 4.65 -4.46 -40.61
N LEU A 781 4.14 -3.63 -41.52
CA LEU A 781 4.96 -2.77 -42.39
C LEU A 781 5.75 -1.73 -41.58
N MET A 782 5.15 -1.07 -40.60
CA MET A 782 5.85 -0.12 -39.73
C MET A 782 6.97 -0.78 -38.92
N LEU A 783 6.72 -1.97 -38.35
CA LEU A 783 7.74 -2.71 -37.59
C LEU A 783 8.95 -3.10 -38.47
N GLY A 784 8.70 -3.52 -39.72
CA GLY A 784 9.76 -3.84 -40.68
C GLY A 784 10.67 -2.65 -41.04
N ILE A 785 10.11 -1.43 -41.09
CA ILE A 785 10.89 -0.20 -41.32
C ILE A 785 11.81 0.09 -40.13
N ILE A 786 11.26 0.05 -38.91
CA ILE A 786 12.00 0.31 -37.65
C ILE A 786 13.14 -0.70 -37.49
N GLN A 787 12.87 -2.00 -37.69
CA GLN A 787 13.88 -3.05 -37.57
C GLN A 787 15.02 -2.86 -38.59
N ARG A 788 14.71 -2.49 -39.84
CA ARG A 788 15.69 -2.23 -40.89
C ARG A 788 16.59 -1.03 -40.58
N HIS A 789 16.05 0.00 -39.92
CA HIS A 789 16.83 1.14 -39.47
C HIS A 789 17.82 0.75 -38.35
N GLY A 790 17.36 0.04 -37.31
CA GLY A 790 18.22 -0.45 -36.23
C GLY A 790 19.31 -1.45 -36.67
N MET A 791 19.03 -2.28 -37.68
CA MET A 791 20.02 -3.19 -38.27
C MET A 791 21.13 -2.46 -39.04
N ASN A 792 20.86 -1.28 -39.62
CA ASN A 792 21.90 -0.48 -40.27
C ASN A 792 22.84 0.17 -39.25
N VAL A 793 22.33 0.65 -38.11
CA VAL A 793 23.13 1.24 -37.03
C VAL A 793 24.07 0.19 -36.42
N THR A 794 23.51 -0.95 -35.99
CA THR A 794 24.29 -2.04 -35.35
C THR A 794 25.39 -2.61 -36.26
N ARG A 795 25.15 -2.69 -37.57
CA ARG A 795 26.13 -3.17 -38.56
C ARG A 795 27.36 -2.26 -38.70
N GLY A 796 27.31 -1.02 -38.23
CA GLY A 796 28.42 -0.06 -38.25
C GLY A 796 29.44 -0.19 -37.09
N HIS A 797 29.23 -1.06 -36.11
CA HIS A 797 29.99 -1.02 -34.84
C HIS A 797 30.84 -2.27 -34.51
N LEU A 798 30.92 -3.26 -35.41
CA LEU A 798 31.64 -4.52 -35.15
C LEU A 798 32.93 -4.69 -35.99
N LYS A 799 34.05 -4.12 -35.51
CA LYS A 799 35.42 -4.53 -35.93
C LYS A 799 36.48 -4.47 -34.80
N GLN A 800 36.57 -5.60 -34.10
CA GLN A 800 37.75 -6.17 -33.42
C GLN A 800 38.37 -5.49 -32.16
N PRO A 801 39.10 -6.27 -31.32
CA PRO A 801 39.25 -5.98 -29.89
C PRO A 801 40.70 -5.95 -29.35
N GLN A 802 40.88 -5.59 -28.07
CA GLN A 802 42.00 -6.08 -27.23
C GLN A 802 41.55 -6.33 -25.78
N ARG A 803 42.30 -7.20 -25.07
CA ARG A 803 42.04 -7.67 -23.70
C ARG A 803 42.56 -6.67 -22.64
N ALA A 804 41.90 -6.58 -21.50
CA ALA A 804 42.42 -5.98 -20.26
C ALA A 804 42.79 -7.06 -19.21
N ALA A 805 43.47 -6.66 -18.15
CA ALA A 805 43.87 -7.53 -17.02
C ALA A 805 43.14 -7.13 -15.71
N PRO A 806 42.90 -8.06 -14.77
CA PRO A 806 42.07 -7.81 -13.59
C PRO A 806 42.82 -7.09 -12.45
N SER A 807 42.22 -6.03 -11.90
CA SER A 807 42.74 -5.21 -10.80
C SER A 807 41.86 -5.28 -9.53
N SER A 808 41.59 -6.49 -9.04
CA SER A 808 40.92 -6.68 -7.73
C SER A 808 41.90 -6.50 -6.58
N TRP A 809 41.81 -5.36 -5.89
CA TRP A 809 42.61 -5.02 -4.70
C TRP A 809 42.45 -6.05 -3.57
N LEU A 810 41.23 -6.53 -3.32
CA LEU A 810 40.94 -7.60 -2.36
C LEU A 810 41.55 -8.95 -2.77
N GLY A 811 41.59 -9.26 -4.07
CA GLY A 811 42.27 -10.45 -4.59
C GLY A 811 43.79 -10.38 -4.43
N GLN A 812 44.38 -9.20 -4.61
CA GLN A 812 45.81 -8.98 -4.40
C GLN A 812 46.21 -9.06 -2.92
N GLN A 813 45.40 -8.49 -2.00
CA GLN A 813 45.64 -8.66 -0.56
C GLN A 813 45.59 -10.13 -0.15
N ARG A 814 44.59 -10.92 -0.56
CA ARG A 814 44.49 -12.34 -0.14
C ARG A 814 45.66 -13.21 -0.61
N LYS A 815 46.41 -12.84 -1.66
CA LYS A 815 47.68 -13.52 -2.01
C LYS A 815 48.89 -13.07 -1.18
N ASN A 816 48.99 -11.79 -0.82
CA ASN A 816 50.11 -11.29 0.00
C ASN A 816 49.93 -11.56 1.52
N ILE A 817 48.69 -11.71 1.98
CA ILE A 817 48.34 -12.13 3.34
C ILE A 817 48.96 -13.51 3.69
N GLY A 818 49.14 -14.39 2.69
CA GLY A 818 49.78 -15.70 2.86
C GLY A 818 51.27 -15.68 3.24
N GLN A 819 51.95 -14.53 3.16
CA GLN A 819 53.32 -14.37 3.69
C GLN A 819 53.38 -13.40 4.88
N SER A 820 52.47 -12.43 4.97
CA SER A 820 52.41 -11.52 6.13
C SER A 820 51.94 -12.20 7.41
N LEU A 821 50.90 -13.06 7.35
CA LEU A 821 50.36 -13.74 8.53
C LEU A 821 51.34 -14.70 9.21
N VAL A 822 52.40 -15.13 8.53
CA VAL A 822 53.47 -15.95 9.15
C VAL A 822 54.21 -15.18 10.26
N SER A 823 54.12 -13.84 10.28
CA SER A 823 54.64 -13.00 11.36
C SER A 823 53.66 -12.76 12.52
N TRP A 824 52.34 -12.88 12.29
CA TRP A 824 51.29 -12.70 13.32
C TRP A 824 50.82 -14.03 13.93
N GLY A 825 50.90 -15.14 13.19
CA GLY A 825 50.40 -16.46 13.58
C GLY A 825 51.13 -17.15 14.74
N ARG A 826 52.13 -16.49 15.35
CA ARG A 826 52.71 -16.90 16.64
C ARG A 826 52.25 -16.04 17.82
N ASN A 827 51.72 -14.85 17.55
CA ASN A 827 51.34 -13.88 18.58
C ASN A 827 49.82 -13.82 18.80
N LEU A 828 48.98 -14.15 17.81
CA LEU A 828 47.52 -13.94 17.88
C LEU A 828 46.84 -14.43 19.19
N ALA A 829 47.28 -15.55 19.76
CA ALA A 829 46.76 -16.05 21.02
C ALA A 829 47.20 -15.19 22.23
N ASP A 830 48.44 -14.71 22.22
CA ASP A 830 48.97 -13.82 23.25
C ASP A 830 48.45 -12.38 23.07
N ASP A 831 48.21 -11.95 21.83
CA ASP A 831 47.56 -10.66 21.49
C ASP A 831 46.10 -10.63 21.99
N LEU A 832 45.37 -11.75 21.87
CA LEU A 832 44.00 -11.86 22.41
C LEU A 832 43.99 -11.88 23.95
N LYS A 833 44.98 -12.53 24.59
CA LYS A 833 45.18 -12.48 26.05
C LYS A 833 45.57 -11.08 26.52
N ALA A 834 46.38 -10.36 25.73
CA ALA A 834 46.72 -8.96 25.99
C ALA A 834 45.51 -8.03 25.85
N LEU A 835 44.66 -8.23 24.83
CA LEU A 835 43.39 -7.50 24.67
C LEU A 835 42.46 -7.72 25.86
N SER A 836 42.26 -8.98 26.28
CA SER A 836 41.49 -9.34 27.48
C SER A 836 42.02 -8.62 28.72
N THR A 837 43.33 -8.74 28.97
CA THR A 837 44.02 -8.09 30.10
C THR A 837 43.87 -6.57 30.09
N GLU A 838 43.98 -5.92 28.92
CA GLU A 838 43.83 -4.47 28.77
C GLU A 838 42.38 -4.01 28.95
N LEU A 839 41.38 -4.81 28.58
CA LEU A 839 39.97 -4.53 28.86
C LEU A 839 39.68 -4.62 30.35
N HIS A 840 40.10 -5.71 31.01
CA HIS A 840 39.92 -5.88 32.47
C HIS A 840 40.64 -4.80 33.27
N ALA A 841 41.85 -4.40 32.86
CA ALA A 841 42.59 -3.29 33.48
C ALA A 841 41.86 -1.93 33.38
N ARG A 842 40.87 -1.81 32.48
CA ARG A 842 40.01 -0.63 32.29
C ARG A 842 38.61 -0.81 32.89
N GLY A 843 38.32 -1.94 33.53
CA GLY A 843 36.98 -2.28 34.03
C GLY A 843 35.98 -2.61 32.92
N MET A 844 36.45 -3.04 31.74
CA MET A 844 35.64 -3.47 30.61
C MET A 844 35.65 -5.00 30.49
N TYR A 845 34.55 -5.56 30.00
CA TYR A 845 34.41 -6.99 29.73
C TYR A 845 34.73 -7.34 28.27
N LEU A 846 35.22 -8.56 28.03
CA LEU A 846 35.43 -9.17 26.73
C LEU A 846 34.31 -10.18 26.42
N MET A 847 33.41 -9.81 25.52
CA MET A 847 32.48 -10.74 24.87
C MET A 847 33.07 -11.24 23.55
N VAL A 848 33.02 -12.55 23.30
CA VAL A 848 33.55 -13.17 22.08
C VAL A 848 32.44 -13.80 21.25
N ASP A 849 32.52 -13.63 19.94
CA ASP A 849 31.61 -14.21 18.95
C ASP A 849 32.00 -15.67 18.63
N VAL A 850 31.06 -16.61 18.71
CA VAL A 850 31.31 -18.04 18.47
C VAL A 850 30.27 -18.67 17.53
N VAL A 851 30.78 -19.40 16.54
CA VAL A 851 29.99 -20.23 15.61
C VAL A 851 30.21 -21.70 15.96
N VAL A 852 29.15 -22.38 16.39
CA VAL A 852 29.15 -23.84 16.67
C VAL A 852 28.26 -24.65 15.72
N ASN A 853 27.44 -23.97 14.92
CA ASN A 853 26.51 -24.59 13.99
C ASN A 853 27.20 -25.30 12.81
N ASN A 854 28.21 -24.68 12.20
CA ASN A 854 28.70 -25.11 10.89
C ASN A 854 30.20 -24.86 10.66
N VAL A 855 30.76 -25.59 9.69
CA VAL A 855 32.07 -25.27 9.09
C VAL A 855 31.91 -24.85 7.63
N VAL A 856 32.90 -24.15 7.06
CA VAL A 856 32.78 -23.54 5.71
C VAL A 856 33.40 -24.42 4.63
N ALA A 857 32.61 -24.79 3.62
CA ALA A 857 33.07 -25.47 2.41
C ALA A 857 32.88 -24.58 1.17
N ALA A 858 33.95 -24.42 0.38
CA ALA A 858 33.92 -23.62 -0.85
C ALA A 858 33.71 -24.50 -2.09
N GLY A 859 32.69 -24.20 -2.89
CA GLY A 859 32.45 -24.78 -4.21
C GLY A 859 32.03 -26.25 -4.26
N THR A 860 31.65 -26.86 -3.13
CA THR A 860 31.18 -28.25 -3.06
C THR A 860 30.16 -28.46 -1.92
N THR A 861 29.20 -29.35 -2.14
CA THR A 861 28.31 -29.92 -1.10
C THR A 861 28.84 -31.25 -0.56
N GLU A 862 29.94 -31.75 -1.10
CA GLU A 862 30.69 -32.92 -0.62
C GLU A 862 32.14 -32.45 -0.29
N PRO A 863 32.38 -31.95 0.93
CA PRO A 863 33.70 -31.46 1.36
C PRO A 863 34.60 -32.56 1.95
N ASP A 864 35.92 -32.37 1.88
CA ASP A 864 36.87 -33.17 2.65
C ASP A 864 36.87 -32.74 4.12
N LEU A 865 36.21 -33.53 4.96
CA LEU A 865 36.08 -33.29 6.39
C LEU A 865 37.36 -33.56 7.20
N SER A 866 38.39 -34.18 6.61
CA SER A 866 39.59 -34.64 7.34
C SER A 866 40.41 -33.50 7.99
N SER A 867 40.25 -32.28 7.47
CA SER A 867 40.97 -31.06 7.88
C SER A 867 40.28 -30.29 9.03
N PHE A 868 39.01 -30.55 9.31
CA PHE A 868 38.23 -29.80 10.30
C PHE A 868 38.37 -30.37 11.73
N PHE A 869 37.69 -29.72 12.69
CA PHE A 869 37.70 -30.08 14.11
C PHE A 869 37.02 -31.43 14.37
N PHE A 870 35.87 -31.66 13.75
CA PHE A 870 35.26 -32.98 13.56
C PHE A 870 35.71 -33.54 12.20
N LYS A 871 35.79 -34.87 12.08
CA LYS A 871 36.48 -35.52 10.94
C LYS A 871 35.72 -36.68 10.32
N GLN A 872 34.67 -37.16 10.98
CA GLN A 872 33.84 -38.25 10.48
C GLN A 872 32.55 -37.66 9.88
N PRO A 873 32.09 -38.12 8.70
CA PRO A 873 30.84 -37.64 8.10
C PRO A 873 29.59 -37.78 8.98
N SER A 874 29.58 -38.70 9.95
CA SER A 874 28.50 -38.86 10.93
C SER A 874 28.39 -37.71 11.94
N GLN A 875 29.44 -36.90 12.10
CA GLN A 875 29.48 -35.73 12.99
C GLN A 875 28.91 -34.46 12.32
N TYR A 876 28.35 -34.62 11.12
CA TYR A 876 27.73 -33.57 10.32
C TYR A 876 26.39 -34.08 9.79
N HIS A 877 25.42 -33.20 9.61
CA HIS A 877 24.16 -33.55 8.97
C HIS A 877 24.35 -33.79 7.45
N PRO A 878 23.55 -34.65 6.79
CA PRO A 878 23.59 -34.79 5.34
C PRO A 878 23.14 -33.49 4.64
N TYR A 879 23.71 -33.18 3.47
CA TYR A 879 23.34 -31.96 2.76
C TYR A 879 21.86 -31.93 2.35
N CYS A 880 21.14 -30.98 2.93
CA CYS A 880 19.84 -30.49 2.46
C CYS A 880 19.81 -28.96 2.55
N PRO A 881 19.02 -28.27 1.70
CA PRO A 881 18.73 -26.85 1.87
C PRO A 881 17.61 -26.64 2.91
N ILE A 882 17.70 -25.56 3.68
CA ILE A 882 16.74 -25.22 4.76
C ILE A 882 15.36 -24.83 4.21
N ASP A 883 14.30 -25.49 4.69
CA ASP A 883 12.92 -24.97 4.63
C ASP A 883 12.57 -24.23 5.93
N TYR A 884 12.54 -22.90 5.85
CA TYR A 884 12.19 -22.00 6.97
C TYR A 884 10.74 -22.14 7.49
N LYS A 885 9.94 -23.08 6.97
CA LYS A 885 8.63 -23.45 7.52
C LYS A 885 8.67 -24.66 8.47
N ASN A 886 9.79 -25.37 8.53
CA ASN A 886 9.94 -26.59 9.30
C ASN A 886 11.14 -26.45 10.26
N GLN A 887 10.88 -26.35 11.57
CA GLN A 887 11.93 -26.12 12.56
C GLN A 887 13.04 -27.18 12.50
N THR A 888 12.71 -28.47 12.32
CA THR A 888 13.72 -29.53 12.16
C THR A 888 14.57 -29.36 10.89
N SER A 889 14.07 -28.68 9.85
CA SER A 889 14.87 -28.31 8.68
C SER A 889 15.71 -27.05 8.91
N ILE A 890 15.28 -26.15 9.80
CA ILE A 890 16.10 -25.02 10.27
C ILE A 890 17.27 -25.53 11.12
N GLU A 891 17.05 -26.60 11.90
CA GLU A 891 17.99 -27.20 12.87
C GLU A 891 18.94 -28.28 12.31
N GLN A 892 18.69 -28.82 11.10
CA GLN A 892 19.44 -29.98 10.56
C GLN A 892 19.80 -29.88 9.07
N CYS A 893 19.53 -28.75 8.39
CA CYS A 893 19.92 -28.53 6.99
C CYS A 893 20.93 -27.40 6.86
N TRP A 894 21.75 -27.48 5.81
CA TRP A 894 22.94 -26.64 5.64
C TRP A 894 22.56 -25.21 5.25
N MET A 895 23.18 -24.24 5.93
CA MET A 895 23.11 -22.82 5.56
C MET A 895 24.01 -22.50 4.35
N GLY A 896 23.95 -21.25 3.87
CA GLY A 896 24.79 -20.75 2.78
C GLY A 896 24.21 -21.03 1.38
N ASP A 897 25.08 -21.21 0.40
CA ASP A 897 24.72 -21.59 -0.98
C ASP A 897 25.70 -22.63 -1.56
N THR A 898 25.49 -23.05 -2.82
CA THR A 898 26.35 -24.06 -3.46
C THR A 898 27.76 -23.55 -3.83
N LYS A 899 28.10 -22.30 -3.51
CA LYS A 899 29.41 -21.67 -3.71
C LYS A 899 30.16 -21.53 -2.39
N VAL A 900 29.44 -21.21 -1.33
CA VAL A 900 29.91 -21.24 0.07
C VAL A 900 28.88 -21.97 0.90
N ALA A 901 29.05 -23.30 1.00
CA ALA A 901 28.19 -24.17 1.77
C ALA A 901 28.61 -24.13 3.24
N LEU A 902 27.64 -23.96 4.13
CA LEU A 902 27.87 -24.00 5.57
C LEU A 902 27.46 -25.38 6.07
N VAL A 903 28.47 -26.24 6.16
CA VAL A 903 28.40 -27.67 6.48
C VAL A 903 27.93 -27.83 7.91
N ASP A 904 26.70 -28.31 8.08
CA ASP A 904 25.99 -28.32 9.36
C ASP A 904 26.49 -29.45 10.28
N VAL A 905 26.80 -29.10 11.53
CA VAL A 905 27.37 -30.01 12.54
C VAL A 905 26.25 -30.75 13.26
N ASN A 906 26.37 -32.08 13.36
CA ASN A 906 25.38 -32.93 14.02
C ASN A 906 25.40 -32.71 15.55
N THR A 907 24.59 -31.77 16.05
CA THR A 907 24.52 -31.45 17.49
C THR A 907 23.78 -32.50 18.32
N GLU A 908 23.18 -33.49 17.68
CA GLU A 908 22.45 -34.60 18.25
C GLU A 908 23.38 -35.76 18.66
N ASP A 909 24.60 -35.81 18.12
CA ASP A 909 25.66 -36.72 18.55
C ASP A 909 26.25 -36.28 19.92
N GLU A 910 26.05 -37.10 20.96
CA GLU A 910 26.62 -36.88 22.30
C GLU A 910 28.14 -36.66 22.28
N HIS A 911 28.86 -37.27 21.33
CA HIS A 911 30.30 -37.05 21.16
C HIS A 911 30.65 -35.67 20.59
N VAL A 912 29.76 -35.05 19.81
CA VAL A 912 29.89 -33.67 19.34
C VAL A 912 29.60 -32.70 20.48
N VAL A 913 28.51 -32.91 21.23
CA VAL A 913 28.13 -32.05 22.37
C VAL A 913 29.22 -32.01 23.44
N ALA A 914 29.63 -33.17 23.97
CA ALA A 914 30.66 -33.25 25.01
C ALA A 914 32.02 -32.71 24.53
N ARG A 915 32.28 -32.74 23.21
CA ARG A 915 33.50 -32.16 22.62
C ARG A 915 33.43 -30.64 22.51
N TYR A 916 32.26 -30.07 22.23
CA TYR A 916 32.05 -28.62 22.26
C TYR A 916 32.04 -28.06 23.69
N GLU A 917 31.40 -28.72 24.65
CA GLU A 917 31.46 -28.38 26.07
C GLU A 917 32.93 -28.34 26.55
N SER A 918 33.68 -29.43 26.31
CA SER A 918 35.10 -29.49 26.64
C SER A 918 35.96 -28.48 25.88
N TRP A 919 35.52 -27.96 24.73
CA TRP A 919 36.23 -26.90 24.02
C TRP A 919 35.94 -25.53 24.66
N VAL A 920 34.66 -25.19 24.87
CA VAL A 920 34.27 -23.86 25.35
C VAL A 920 34.76 -23.60 26.78
N THR A 921 34.72 -24.60 27.68
CA THR A 921 35.31 -24.50 29.03
C THR A 921 36.79 -24.14 28.99
N ASN A 922 37.56 -24.69 28.04
CA ASN A 922 38.98 -24.39 27.91
C ASN A 922 39.21 -23.06 27.21
N PHE A 923 38.40 -22.71 26.21
CA PHE A 923 38.50 -21.46 25.46
C PHE A 923 38.22 -20.24 26.36
N VAL A 924 37.09 -20.24 27.10
CA VAL A 924 36.75 -19.19 28.06
C VAL A 924 37.85 -19.03 29.13
N ARG A 925 38.37 -20.16 29.63
CA ARG A 925 39.43 -20.17 30.65
C ARG A 925 40.81 -19.73 30.14
N GLU A 926 41.17 -20.01 28.89
CA GLU A 926 42.48 -19.65 28.35
C GLU A 926 42.59 -18.15 28.04
N TYR A 927 41.51 -17.53 27.54
CA TYR A 927 41.50 -16.12 27.12
C TYR A 927 40.84 -15.18 28.13
N VAL A 928 40.31 -15.73 29.24
CA VAL A 928 39.54 -15.00 30.27
C VAL A 928 38.41 -14.20 29.62
N ILE A 929 37.48 -14.93 29.00
CA ILE A 929 36.31 -14.36 28.32
C ILE A 929 35.19 -14.16 29.36
N ASP A 930 34.47 -13.04 29.30
CA ASP A 930 33.41 -12.70 30.26
C ASP A 930 31.99 -13.04 29.75
N GLY A 931 31.84 -13.29 28.45
CA GLY A 931 30.59 -13.69 27.83
C GLY A 931 30.74 -14.10 26.36
N LEU A 932 29.72 -14.74 25.81
CA LEU A 932 29.70 -15.27 24.44
C LEU A 932 28.50 -14.71 23.66
N ARG A 933 28.75 -14.14 22.48
CA ARG A 933 27.70 -13.98 21.45
C ARG A 933 27.70 -15.25 20.61
N ILE A 934 26.53 -15.85 20.46
CA ILE A 934 26.37 -17.11 19.74
C ILE A 934 25.70 -16.82 18.39
N ASP A 935 26.44 -17.12 17.33
CA ASP A 935 25.99 -16.98 15.94
C ASP A 935 24.90 -18.00 15.59
N ALA A 936 23.94 -17.60 14.75
CA ALA A 936 22.91 -18.48 14.19
C ALA A 936 22.15 -19.35 15.22
N ALA A 937 21.98 -18.89 16.46
CA ALA A 937 21.52 -19.71 17.60
C ALA A 937 20.18 -20.45 17.38
N LYS A 938 19.33 -19.95 16.47
CA LYS A 938 18.07 -20.59 16.06
C LYS A 938 18.20 -21.84 15.17
N HIS A 939 19.41 -22.11 14.66
CA HIS A 939 19.74 -23.24 13.79
C HIS A 939 20.29 -24.45 14.55
N ILE A 940 20.34 -24.40 15.88
CA ILE A 940 20.64 -25.55 16.73
C ILE A 940 19.45 -25.81 17.66
N ARG A 941 19.15 -27.09 17.87
CA ARG A 941 18.15 -27.58 18.81
C ARG A 941 18.32 -26.97 20.20
N ARG A 942 17.21 -26.49 20.79
CA ARG A 942 17.25 -25.68 22.02
C ARG A 942 17.81 -26.38 23.25
N ASP A 943 17.83 -27.71 23.30
CA ASP A 943 18.35 -28.49 24.42
C ASP A 943 19.89 -28.65 24.40
N PHE A 944 20.57 -28.21 23.34
CA PHE A 944 22.04 -28.08 23.30
C PHE A 944 22.55 -26.93 24.22
N TRP A 945 21.81 -25.82 24.26
CA TRP A 945 22.29 -24.56 24.85
C TRP A 945 22.56 -24.61 26.37
N PRO A 946 21.73 -25.24 27.22
CA PRO A 946 22.00 -25.34 28.66
C PRO A 946 23.31 -26.05 29.00
N GLY A 947 23.67 -27.10 28.25
CA GLY A 947 24.93 -27.82 28.43
C GLY A 947 26.12 -26.97 27.98
N PHE A 948 26.04 -26.42 26.77
CA PHE A 948 27.11 -25.59 26.19
C PHE A 948 27.41 -24.34 27.03
N CYS A 949 26.39 -23.57 27.43
CA CYS A 949 26.57 -22.35 28.22
C CYS A 949 26.87 -22.66 29.70
N GLY A 950 26.30 -23.73 30.27
CA GLY A 950 26.70 -24.23 31.58
C GLY A 950 28.18 -24.67 31.64
N ALA A 951 28.71 -25.24 30.55
CA ALA A 951 30.12 -25.59 30.40
C ALA A 951 31.02 -24.37 30.11
N ALA A 952 30.50 -23.33 29.45
CA ALA A 952 31.19 -22.06 29.27
C ALA A 952 31.35 -21.31 30.61
N GLY A 953 30.31 -21.34 31.46
CA GLY A 953 30.31 -20.73 32.79
C GLY A 953 30.26 -19.19 32.79
N VAL A 954 29.86 -18.60 31.67
CA VAL A 954 29.83 -17.15 31.40
C VAL A 954 28.60 -16.78 30.56
N PHE A 955 28.19 -15.50 30.59
CA PHE A 955 26.94 -15.04 30.01
C PHE A 955 26.84 -15.28 28.49
N CYS A 956 25.82 -16.03 28.07
CA CYS A 956 25.52 -16.37 26.69
C CYS A 956 24.38 -15.50 26.12
N ILE A 957 24.64 -14.83 24.99
CA ILE A 957 23.61 -14.12 24.20
C ILE A 957 23.48 -14.70 22.79
N GLY A 958 22.31 -15.28 22.48
CA GLY A 958 22.04 -15.93 21.20
C GLY A 958 21.51 -15.00 20.10
N GLU A 959 21.95 -15.23 18.86
CA GLU A 959 21.35 -14.62 17.68
C GLU A 959 20.11 -15.40 17.19
N VAL A 960 18.92 -14.96 17.60
CA VAL A 960 17.65 -15.47 17.08
C VAL A 960 17.10 -14.50 16.03
N TYR A 961 17.65 -14.55 14.80
CA TYR A 961 17.25 -13.65 13.72
C TYR A 961 15.77 -13.85 13.34
N GLY A 962 14.91 -12.90 13.70
CA GLY A 962 13.51 -12.83 13.28
C GLY A 962 12.70 -11.76 14.03
N PRO A 963 11.54 -11.33 13.50
CA PRO A 963 10.68 -10.35 14.16
C PRO A 963 9.75 -10.94 15.24
N ASP A 964 9.74 -12.26 15.42
CA ASP A 964 8.80 -12.96 16.30
C ASP A 964 9.29 -12.95 17.76
N VAL A 965 8.55 -12.23 18.61
CA VAL A 965 8.79 -12.13 20.06
C VAL A 965 8.73 -13.50 20.75
N LYS A 966 7.78 -14.35 20.36
CA LYS A 966 7.58 -15.68 20.98
C LYS A 966 8.69 -16.64 20.58
N LEU A 967 9.16 -16.56 19.33
CA LEU A 967 10.34 -17.32 18.91
C LEU A 967 11.57 -16.87 19.71
N GLY A 968 11.84 -15.57 19.79
CA GLY A 968 12.96 -15.03 20.58
C GLY A 968 12.92 -15.44 22.05
N ALA A 969 11.76 -15.26 22.70
CA ALA A 969 11.56 -15.64 24.09
C ALA A 969 11.72 -17.15 24.33
N SER A 970 11.36 -18.01 23.36
CA SER A 970 11.51 -19.46 23.49
C SER A 970 12.96 -19.96 23.53
N TYR A 971 13.95 -19.07 23.32
CA TYR A 971 15.39 -19.32 23.49
C TYR A 971 15.98 -18.66 24.75
N GLN A 972 15.28 -17.72 25.41
CA GLN A 972 15.65 -17.29 26.76
C GLN A 972 15.24 -18.39 27.76
N GLY A 973 16.11 -18.67 28.73
CA GLY A 973 16.02 -19.85 29.61
C GLY A 973 17.00 -20.94 29.19
N PRO A 974 16.94 -21.47 27.94
CA PRO A 974 18.02 -22.28 27.38
C PRO A 974 19.34 -21.51 27.16
N LEU A 975 19.23 -20.20 26.92
CA LEU A 975 20.31 -19.21 26.92
C LEU A 975 19.99 -18.12 27.94
N ASP A 976 21.00 -17.46 28.51
CA ASP A 976 20.78 -16.33 29.43
C ASP A 976 20.07 -15.15 28.74
N SER A 977 20.34 -14.94 27.45
CA SER A 977 19.80 -13.83 26.66
C SER A 977 19.74 -14.13 25.16
N VAL A 978 19.01 -13.27 24.44
CA VAL A 978 19.00 -13.21 22.97
C VAL A 978 19.17 -11.77 22.47
N LEU A 979 19.69 -11.62 21.25
CA LEU A 979 19.69 -10.35 20.54
C LEU A 979 18.26 -9.94 20.18
N ASN A 980 17.88 -8.71 20.50
CA ASN A 980 16.50 -8.24 20.48
C ASN A 980 16.03 -7.79 19.08
N PHE A 981 16.06 -8.71 18.11
CA PHE A 981 15.56 -8.49 16.75
C PHE A 981 14.09 -8.01 16.71
N PRO A 982 13.14 -8.53 17.53
CA PRO A 982 11.77 -8.01 17.55
C PRO A 982 11.71 -6.52 17.89
N LEU A 983 12.47 -6.06 18.90
CA LEU A 983 12.56 -4.65 19.24
C LEU A 983 13.20 -3.82 18.11
N TYR A 984 14.25 -4.30 17.47
CA TYR A 984 14.83 -3.64 16.29
C TYR A 984 13.77 -3.35 15.22
N TYR A 985 12.93 -4.33 14.85
CA TYR A 985 11.85 -4.12 13.88
C TYR A 985 10.73 -3.19 14.37
N GLY A 986 10.50 -3.10 15.69
CA GLY A 986 9.62 -2.11 16.31
C GLY A 986 10.19 -0.69 16.23
N LEU A 987 11.46 -0.51 16.57
CA LEU A 987 12.16 0.79 16.55
C LEU A 987 12.31 1.33 15.13
N VAL A 988 12.62 0.47 14.15
CA VAL A 988 12.65 0.82 12.73
C VAL A 988 11.29 1.36 12.25
N GLN A 989 10.17 0.82 12.76
CA GLN A 989 8.81 1.29 12.43
C GLN A 989 8.39 2.58 13.18
N ALA A 990 8.85 2.77 14.42
CA ALA A 990 8.50 3.96 15.22
C ALA A 990 9.38 5.18 14.91
N PHE A 991 10.69 4.98 14.68
CA PHE A 991 11.65 6.08 14.58
C PHE A 991 12.38 6.15 13.22
N GLY A 992 12.34 5.11 12.39
CA GLY A 992 13.11 5.05 11.14
C GLY A 992 12.70 6.13 10.13
N ASN A 993 11.42 6.14 9.72
CA ASN A 993 10.91 7.09 8.72
C ASN A 993 9.91 8.09 9.34
N PRO A 994 10.28 9.36 9.54
CA PRO A 994 9.37 10.40 10.04
C PRO A 994 8.10 10.63 9.21
N LYS A 995 8.03 10.15 7.97
CA LYS A 995 6.83 10.23 7.11
C LYS A 995 5.94 8.98 7.16
N ALA A 996 6.30 7.98 7.96
CA ALA A 996 5.57 6.72 8.09
C ALA A 996 5.76 6.13 9.50
N ILE A 997 5.51 6.96 10.51
CA ILE A 997 5.64 6.60 11.93
C ILE A 997 4.57 5.57 12.29
N ASN A 998 4.97 4.47 12.94
CA ASN A 998 4.05 3.48 13.50
C ASN A 998 4.42 3.16 14.96
N MET A 999 4.09 4.09 15.87
CA MET A 999 4.37 3.93 17.29
C MET A 999 3.63 2.72 17.90
N THR A 1000 2.45 2.39 17.38
CA THR A 1000 1.64 1.23 17.81
C THR A 1000 2.36 -0.11 17.62
N ALA A 1001 3.20 -0.26 16.58
CA ALA A 1001 4.01 -1.47 16.40
C ALA A 1001 5.05 -1.64 17.52
N LEU A 1002 5.76 -0.56 17.88
CA LEU A 1002 6.71 -0.57 18.99
C LEU A 1002 6.02 -0.86 20.33
N ILE A 1003 4.88 -0.22 20.59
CA ILE A 1003 4.04 -0.49 21.78
C ILE A 1003 3.60 -1.96 21.86
N SER A 1004 3.21 -2.55 20.73
CA SER A 1004 2.82 -3.97 20.66
C SER A 1004 3.99 -4.89 21.01
N VAL A 1005 5.18 -4.62 20.46
CA VAL A 1005 6.41 -5.38 20.75
C VAL A 1005 6.84 -5.21 22.21
N ILE A 1006 6.72 -4.02 22.81
CA ILE A 1006 7.02 -3.79 24.24
C ILE A 1006 6.13 -4.69 25.11
N TYR A 1007 4.81 -4.61 24.97
CA TYR A 1007 3.89 -5.39 25.80
C TYR A 1007 3.96 -6.89 25.56
N GLU A 1008 4.16 -7.34 24.31
CA GLU A 1008 4.37 -8.77 24.02
C GLU A 1008 5.71 -9.25 24.62
N SER A 1009 6.77 -8.43 24.57
CA SER A 1009 8.06 -8.78 25.17
C SER A 1009 7.95 -8.92 26.70
N GLN A 1010 7.35 -7.92 27.36
CA GLN A 1010 7.15 -7.89 28.82
C GLN A 1010 6.20 -8.98 29.35
N SER A 1011 5.46 -9.67 28.47
CA SER A 1011 4.56 -10.77 28.84
C SER A 1011 5.03 -12.15 28.35
N THR A 1012 6.15 -12.23 27.61
CA THR A 1012 6.64 -13.49 27.01
C THR A 1012 8.09 -13.81 27.37
N PHE A 1013 8.98 -12.82 27.47
CA PHE A 1013 10.36 -13.03 27.95
C PHE A 1013 10.39 -13.26 29.46
N GLU A 1014 11.37 -14.02 29.95
CA GLU A 1014 11.57 -14.26 31.39
C GLU A 1014 12.21 -13.04 32.08
N ASP A 1015 13.14 -12.37 31.39
CA ASP A 1015 13.74 -11.10 31.84
C ASP A 1015 14.07 -10.20 30.64
N THR A 1016 13.33 -9.11 30.47
CA THR A 1016 13.59 -8.07 29.45
C THR A 1016 14.89 -7.31 29.71
N GLY A 1017 15.38 -7.29 30.96
CA GLY A 1017 16.60 -6.60 31.40
C GLY A 1017 17.89 -7.17 30.81
N LEU A 1018 17.89 -8.43 30.39
CA LEU A 1018 19.07 -9.12 29.84
C LEU A 1018 19.21 -9.01 28.30
N LEU A 1019 18.15 -8.62 27.58
CA LEU A 1019 18.07 -8.70 26.11
C LEU A 1019 19.04 -7.72 25.41
N GLY A 1020 19.70 -8.14 24.33
CA GLY A 1020 20.65 -7.29 23.59
C GLY A 1020 19.95 -6.33 22.62
N ASN A 1021 19.76 -5.08 23.01
CA ASN A 1021 19.07 -4.05 22.21
C ASN A 1021 20.04 -3.39 21.21
N PHE A 1022 19.79 -3.54 19.91
CA PHE A 1022 20.62 -2.95 18.85
C PHE A 1022 19.80 -2.18 17.81
N LEU A 1023 20.48 -1.33 17.05
CA LEU A 1023 19.91 -0.53 15.94
C LEU A 1023 20.64 -0.76 14.62
N GLU A 1024 21.91 -1.13 14.69
CA GLU A 1024 22.74 -1.57 13.58
C GLU A 1024 23.45 -2.86 14.01
N ASN A 1025 23.68 -3.77 13.08
CA ASN A 1025 24.60 -4.89 13.24
C ASN A 1025 25.24 -5.20 11.87
N HIS A 1026 25.93 -6.32 11.74
CA HIS A 1026 26.67 -6.66 10.52
C HIS A 1026 25.85 -7.42 9.44
N ASP A 1027 24.56 -7.68 9.69
CA ASP A 1027 23.66 -8.40 8.77
C ASP A 1027 22.43 -7.56 8.35
N VAL A 1028 22.08 -6.54 9.13
CA VAL A 1028 21.06 -5.54 8.77
C VAL A 1028 21.71 -4.27 8.16
N PRO A 1029 21.00 -3.52 7.30
CA PRO A 1029 21.50 -2.28 6.74
C PRO A 1029 21.63 -1.18 7.81
N ARG A 1030 22.72 -0.41 7.82
CA ARG A 1030 22.96 0.64 8.82
C ARG A 1030 21.85 1.68 8.83
N TRP A 1031 21.54 2.22 10.01
CA TRP A 1031 20.50 3.22 10.23
C TRP A 1031 20.76 4.46 9.38
N SER A 1032 21.99 4.98 9.40
CA SER A 1032 22.37 6.14 8.57
C SER A 1032 22.47 5.84 7.06
N GLY A 1033 22.41 4.56 6.66
CA GLY A 1033 22.27 4.10 5.28
C GLY A 1033 20.82 3.98 4.81
N GLN A 1034 19.88 3.70 5.72
CA GLN A 1034 18.44 3.64 5.47
C GLN A 1034 17.77 5.02 5.61
N TYR A 1035 18.09 5.75 6.67
CA TYR A 1035 17.43 6.96 7.14
C TYR A 1035 18.46 8.10 7.26
N GLN A 1036 18.20 9.22 6.61
CA GLN A 1036 19.17 10.34 6.55
C GLN A 1036 18.97 11.40 7.66
N ASP A 1037 17.96 11.23 8.50
CA ASP A 1037 17.62 12.17 9.58
C ASP A 1037 18.39 11.85 10.87
N PRO A 1038 19.21 12.76 11.42
CA PRO A 1038 19.92 12.52 12.68
C PRO A 1038 18.98 12.34 13.88
N GLN A 1039 17.82 13.00 13.91
CA GLN A 1039 16.89 12.90 15.04
C GLN A 1039 16.19 11.54 15.09
N SER A 1040 15.98 10.90 13.94
CA SER A 1040 15.54 9.50 13.84
C SER A 1040 16.53 8.57 14.58
N LEU A 1041 17.83 8.72 14.32
CA LEU A 1041 18.89 7.97 15.00
C LEU A 1041 18.96 8.29 16.50
N TYR A 1042 18.86 9.56 16.90
CA TYR A 1042 18.95 9.96 18.31
C TYR A 1042 17.76 9.48 19.16
N ASN A 1043 16.53 9.52 18.64
CA ASN A 1043 15.37 8.96 19.34
C ASN A 1043 15.50 7.44 19.51
N ALA A 1044 15.91 6.72 18.46
CA ALA A 1044 16.14 5.28 18.52
C ALA A 1044 17.29 4.89 19.48
N LEU A 1045 18.40 5.65 19.48
CA LEU A 1045 19.50 5.46 20.43
C LEU A 1045 19.06 5.69 21.88
N THR A 1046 18.31 6.76 22.12
CA THR A 1046 17.79 7.08 23.46
C THR A 1046 16.87 5.98 23.97
N PHE A 1047 16.01 5.42 23.09
CA PHE A 1047 15.24 4.22 23.44
C PHE A 1047 16.16 3.07 23.87
N SER A 1048 17.09 2.66 23.00
CA SER A 1048 17.96 1.50 23.26
C SER A 1048 18.75 1.62 24.57
N PHE A 1049 19.22 2.84 24.90
CA PHE A 1049 19.95 3.11 26.13
C PHE A 1049 19.08 3.22 27.39
N MET A 1050 17.83 3.70 27.32
CA MET A 1050 17.00 3.90 28.52
C MET A 1050 16.06 2.72 28.83
N TYR A 1051 15.65 1.95 27.81
CA TYR A 1051 14.76 0.78 27.93
C TYR A 1051 15.43 -0.43 28.61
N ASP A 1052 14.61 -1.42 28.99
CA ASP A 1052 15.02 -2.73 29.50
C ASP A 1052 15.93 -3.45 28.49
N GLY A 1053 17.00 -4.09 28.96
CA GLY A 1053 17.99 -4.74 28.11
C GLY A 1053 19.37 -4.07 28.12
N ILE A 1054 20.33 -4.72 27.49
CA ILE A 1054 21.73 -4.28 27.32
C ILE A 1054 21.84 -3.51 25.99
N PRO A 1055 22.24 -2.22 26.00
CA PRO A 1055 22.42 -1.45 24.76
C PRO A 1055 23.67 -1.91 24.00
N VAL A 1056 23.49 -2.32 22.74
CA VAL A 1056 24.53 -2.77 21.82
C VAL A 1056 24.63 -1.77 20.66
N VAL A 1057 25.79 -1.11 20.55
CA VAL A 1057 26.14 -0.19 19.45
C VAL A 1057 27.13 -0.88 18.54
N TYR A 1058 26.79 -1.01 17.25
CA TYR A 1058 27.70 -1.58 16.25
C TYR A 1058 28.62 -0.48 15.72
N TYR A 1059 29.93 -0.78 15.68
CA TYR A 1059 30.96 0.22 15.36
C TYR A 1059 30.70 0.92 14.01
N GLY A 1060 31.03 2.20 13.91
CA GLY A 1060 30.71 3.05 12.77
C GLY A 1060 29.33 3.70 12.84
N GLN A 1061 28.41 3.21 13.68
CA GLN A 1061 27.13 3.89 13.95
C GLN A 1061 27.38 5.27 14.57
N GLU A 1062 28.36 5.37 15.47
CA GLU A 1062 28.84 6.61 16.08
C GLU A 1062 29.54 7.55 15.08
N GLN A 1063 29.79 7.10 13.85
CA GLN A 1063 30.37 7.87 12.72
C GLN A 1063 29.38 8.04 11.55
N TYR A 1064 28.08 7.73 11.75
CA TYR A 1064 27.03 7.78 10.73
C TYR A 1064 27.34 6.96 9.46
N PHE A 1065 27.99 5.79 9.61
CA PHE A 1065 28.31 4.90 8.50
C PHE A 1065 27.04 4.48 7.73
N LYS A 1066 27.15 4.34 6.40
CA LYS A 1066 25.99 4.32 5.48
C LYS A 1066 25.86 3.03 4.65
N GLY A 1067 26.67 2.03 4.98
CA GLY A 1067 26.60 0.68 4.43
C GLY A 1067 25.20 0.10 4.51
N LYS A 1068 24.76 -0.51 3.40
CA LYS A 1068 23.47 -1.21 3.32
C LYS A 1068 23.66 -2.69 3.62
N ASP A 1069 23.14 -3.58 2.78
CA ASP A 1069 23.27 -5.03 2.95
C ASP A 1069 24.74 -5.48 2.89
N ASP A 1070 25.04 -6.67 3.43
CA ASP A 1070 26.38 -7.28 3.39
C ASP A 1070 26.95 -7.31 1.94
N PRO A 1071 28.24 -6.96 1.72
CA PRO A 1071 29.26 -6.60 2.72
C PRO A 1071 29.38 -5.08 2.97
N ALA A 1072 28.40 -4.26 2.56
CA ALA A 1072 28.53 -2.81 2.57
C ALA A 1072 28.50 -2.18 3.98
N ASN A 1073 27.81 -2.81 4.94
CA ASN A 1073 27.78 -2.47 6.38
C ASN A 1073 29.02 -2.93 7.18
N ARG A 1074 29.98 -3.58 6.53
CA ARG A 1074 31.28 -3.96 7.13
C ARG A 1074 32.38 -2.98 6.74
N GLU A 1075 32.08 -1.68 6.68
CA GLU A 1075 33.10 -0.66 6.41
C GLU A 1075 34.20 -0.69 7.50
N PRO A 1076 35.48 -0.49 7.16
CA PRO A 1076 36.53 -0.34 8.16
C PRO A 1076 36.36 0.96 8.95
N LEU A 1077 36.61 0.95 10.26
CA LEU A 1077 36.46 2.14 11.11
C LEU A 1077 37.56 3.18 10.91
N TRP A 1078 38.81 2.75 10.69
CA TRP A 1078 39.98 3.63 10.68
C TRP A 1078 39.99 4.79 9.67
N PRO A 1079 39.34 4.75 8.48
CA PRO A 1079 39.26 5.90 7.58
C PRO A 1079 38.44 7.07 8.14
N SER A 1080 37.57 6.83 9.13
CA SER A 1080 36.89 7.90 9.89
C SER A 1080 37.88 8.77 10.68
N LYS A 1081 39.10 8.27 10.93
CA LYS A 1081 40.11 8.86 11.82
C LYS A 1081 39.63 9.03 13.27
N TYR A 1082 38.57 8.33 13.69
CA TYR A 1082 38.00 8.38 15.04
C TYR A 1082 37.58 9.81 15.43
N LEU A 1083 36.91 10.52 14.51
CA LEU A 1083 36.49 11.90 14.70
C LEU A 1083 35.42 12.02 15.80
N ASP A 1084 35.66 12.89 16.78
CA ASP A 1084 34.66 13.31 17.76
C ASP A 1084 33.55 14.11 17.06
N ASN A 1085 32.35 13.53 17.02
CA ASN A 1085 31.18 14.08 16.36
C ASN A 1085 29.94 14.01 17.26
N ASN A 1086 28.82 14.59 16.81
CA ASN A 1086 27.63 14.72 17.63
C ASN A 1086 27.04 13.36 18.08
N ALA A 1087 27.02 12.32 17.24
CA ALA A 1087 26.57 10.99 17.64
C ALA A 1087 27.53 10.33 18.64
N THR A 1088 28.84 10.50 18.46
CA THR A 1088 29.85 10.01 19.43
C THR A 1088 29.63 10.64 20.81
N ARG A 1089 29.43 11.96 20.89
CA ARG A 1089 29.12 12.65 22.16
C ARG A 1089 27.75 12.26 22.73
N PHE A 1090 26.74 12.10 21.89
CA PHE A 1090 25.39 11.72 22.30
C PHE A 1090 25.37 10.33 22.95
N ILE A 1091 26.01 9.35 22.31
CA ILE A 1091 26.19 7.99 22.86
C ILE A 1091 27.00 8.03 24.16
N ALA A 1092 28.07 8.84 24.23
CA ALA A 1092 28.85 9.02 25.45
C ALA A 1092 28.02 9.60 26.60
N SER A 1093 27.18 10.61 26.36
CA SER A 1093 26.28 11.21 27.36
C SER A 1093 25.23 10.23 27.87
N LEU A 1094 24.56 9.50 26.97
CA LEU A 1094 23.59 8.46 27.33
C LEU A 1094 24.23 7.34 28.16
N ASN A 1095 25.43 6.91 27.77
CA ASN A 1095 26.17 5.85 28.46
C ASN A 1095 26.69 6.33 29.84
N GLN A 1096 27.23 7.56 29.94
CA GLN A 1096 27.61 8.16 31.22
C GLN A 1096 26.42 8.24 32.17
N PHE A 1097 25.26 8.72 31.70
CA PHE A 1097 24.05 8.82 32.52
C PHE A 1097 23.53 7.44 32.95
N ARG A 1098 23.45 6.46 32.04
CA ARG A 1098 23.07 5.08 32.38
C ARG A 1098 24.01 4.46 33.43
N ASN A 1099 25.33 4.61 33.25
CA ASN A 1099 26.31 4.08 34.19
C ASN A 1099 26.26 4.81 35.54
N PHE A 1100 25.95 6.10 35.57
CA PHE A 1100 25.70 6.84 36.81
C PHE A 1100 24.46 6.33 37.56
N LEU A 1101 23.36 6.02 36.87
CA LEU A 1101 22.16 5.44 37.49
C LEU A 1101 22.46 4.07 38.12
N VAL A 1102 23.19 3.20 37.40
CA VAL A 1102 23.60 1.87 37.89
C VAL A 1102 24.62 1.99 39.04
N ALA A 1103 25.59 2.89 38.97
CA ALA A 1103 26.59 3.08 40.03
C ALA A 1103 26.00 3.72 41.29
N SER A 1104 25.04 4.63 41.15
CA SER A 1104 24.34 5.30 42.26
C SER A 1104 23.46 4.36 43.09
N ALA A 1105 23.32 3.11 42.67
CA ALA A 1105 22.73 2.04 43.49
C ALA A 1105 23.69 1.51 44.57
N VAL A 1106 24.99 1.58 44.34
CA VAL A 1106 26.00 0.85 45.12
C VAL A 1106 26.46 1.64 46.35
N THR A 1107 26.20 2.96 46.42
CA THR A 1107 26.71 3.82 47.49
C THR A 1107 25.71 4.84 48.03
N LEU A 1108 25.23 4.63 49.26
CA LEU A 1108 25.18 5.65 50.33
C LEU A 1108 24.70 5.07 51.69
N ASN A 1109 25.66 4.78 52.59
CA ASN A 1109 25.51 4.71 54.06
C ASN A 1109 24.24 4.05 54.66
N GLY A 1110 23.71 2.98 54.05
CA GLY A 1110 22.57 2.24 54.59
C GLY A 1110 21.22 2.96 54.53
N SER A 1111 21.12 4.04 53.76
CA SER A 1111 19.85 4.73 53.45
C SER A 1111 19.52 4.53 51.97
N SER A 1112 18.44 3.79 51.68
CA SER A 1112 18.02 3.47 50.31
C SER A 1112 17.66 4.73 49.51
N SER A 1113 18.51 5.10 48.56
CA SER A 1113 18.15 6.06 47.51
C SER A 1113 17.17 5.39 46.54
N PRO A 1114 16.07 6.05 46.09
CA PRO A 1114 15.15 5.48 45.09
C PRO A 1114 15.79 5.08 43.75
N THR A 1115 17.04 5.48 43.49
CA THR A 1115 17.86 5.03 42.36
C THR A 1115 18.40 3.60 42.50
N SER A 1116 18.31 2.97 43.68
CA SER A 1116 19.08 1.74 43.97
C SER A 1116 18.69 0.49 43.19
N ASP A 1117 17.51 0.48 42.59
CA ASP A 1117 17.00 -0.67 41.86
C ASP A 1117 16.71 -0.34 40.39
N TRP A 1118 17.21 0.79 39.85
CA TRP A 1118 16.89 1.25 38.49
C TRP A 1118 17.11 0.19 37.39
N LEU A 1119 18.17 -0.60 37.51
CA LEU A 1119 18.48 -1.68 36.57
C LEU A 1119 17.42 -2.81 36.61
N TYR A 1120 16.91 -3.14 37.81
CA TYR A 1120 15.93 -4.20 38.07
C TYR A 1120 14.48 -3.73 37.97
N GLN A 1121 14.25 -2.42 37.86
CA GLN A 1121 12.94 -1.83 37.57
C GLN A 1121 12.68 -1.93 36.06
N SER A 1122 11.61 -2.63 35.67
CA SER A 1122 11.17 -2.69 34.27
C SER A 1122 10.49 -1.39 33.83
N THR A 1123 10.68 -1.04 32.56
CA THR A 1123 10.18 0.19 31.93
C THR A 1123 8.66 0.16 31.75
N GLN A 1124 7.96 1.19 32.21
CA GLN A 1124 6.52 1.35 32.02
C GLN A 1124 6.22 2.37 30.92
N VAL A 1125 5.27 2.06 30.03
CA VAL A 1125 4.71 3.05 29.10
C VAL A 1125 3.69 3.89 29.87
N LEU A 1126 3.95 5.19 30.06
CA LEU A 1126 3.01 6.10 30.73
C LEU A 1126 1.91 6.58 29.77
N SER A 1127 2.30 6.91 28.54
CA SER A 1127 1.39 7.39 27.49
C SER A 1127 2.08 7.33 26.13
N TYR A 1128 1.30 7.17 25.05
CA TYR A 1128 1.78 7.30 23.69
C TYR A 1128 0.74 8.01 22.81
N THR A 1129 1.20 8.61 21.71
CA THR A 1129 0.39 9.16 20.63
C THR A 1129 0.68 8.36 19.35
N GLU A 1130 0.13 8.79 18.22
CA GLU A 1130 0.52 8.28 16.90
C GLU A 1130 2.02 8.54 16.58
N HIS A 1131 2.62 9.59 17.17
CA HIS A 1131 3.94 10.11 16.82
C HIS A 1131 4.97 10.04 17.96
N ASP A 1132 4.52 10.01 19.22
CA ASP A 1132 5.32 10.25 20.43
C ASP A 1132 5.10 9.13 21.46
N ILE A 1133 6.11 8.76 22.23
CA ILE A 1133 6.04 7.75 23.31
C ILE A 1133 6.72 8.26 24.58
N VAL A 1134 6.07 8.01 25.72
CA VAL A 1134 6.56 8.36 27.06
C VAL A 1134 6.80 7.08 27.85
N LEU A 1135 8.06 6.84 28.18
CA LEU A 1135 8.53 5.74 29.00
C LEU A 1135 8.94 6.26 30.38
N ALA A 1136 8.73 5.47 31.42
CA ALA A 1136 9.27 5.71 32.75
C ALA A 1136 9.96 4.45 33.29
N ARG A 1137 11.16 4.63 33.83
CA ARG A 1137 11.93 3.57 34.50
C ARG A 1137 12.55 4.16 35.76
N GLY A 1138 11.97 3.83 36.91
CA GLY A 1138 12.33 4.45 38.19
C GLY A 1138 12.17 5.97 38.14
N PRO A 1139 13.17 6.75 38.62
CA PRO A 1139 13.13 8.21 38.57
C PRO A 1139 13.49 8.82 37.19
N VAL A 1140 13.56 8.02 36.12
CA VAL A 1140 13.87 8.51 34.76
C VAL A 1140 12.62 8.44 33.89
N ILE A 1141 12.31 9.54 33.19
CA ILE A 1141 11.27 9.59 32.16
C ILE A 1141 11.95 9.88 30.81
N SER A 1142 11.69 9.04 29.81
CA SER A 1142 12.16 9.25 28.44
C SER A 1142 10.98 9.58 27.53
N ILE A 1143 11.03 10.74 26.89
CA ILE A 1143 10.05 11.24 25.94
C ILE A 1143 10.71 11.19 24.56
N LEU A 1144 10.14 10.41 23.66
CA LEU A 1144 10.71 10.08 22.36
C LEU A 1144 9.69 10.31 21.25
N THR A 1145 10.14 10.69 20.06
CA THR A 1145 9.25 11.06 18.96
C THR A 1145 9.77 10.59 17.60
N GLY A 1146 8.86 10.16 16.73
CA GLY A 1146 9.14 9.79 15.35
C GLY A 1146 9.26 10.98 14.40
N ARG A 1147 8.89 12.19 14.83
CA ARG A 1147 8.71 13.41 14.00
C ARG A 1147 9.94 13.89 13.24
N GLY A 1148 11.14 13.52 13.71
CA GLY A 1148 12.41 13.86 13.07
C GLY A 1148 12.73 15.37 13.03
N SER A 1149 13.68 15.74 12.19
CA SER A 1149 14.23 17.12 12.10
C SER A 1149 13.35 18.12 11.35
N ALA A 1150 12.19 17.71 10.82
CA ALA A 1150 11.41 18.51 9.86
C ALA A 1150 10.12 19.14 10.42
N GLU A 1151 9.59 18.64 11.54
CA GLU A 1151 8.44 19.25 12.21
C GLU A 1151 8.88 20.25 13.27
N PHE A 1152 8.36 21.48 13.19
CA PHE A 1152 8.62 22.56 14.15
C PHE A 1152 7.31 23.03 14.78
N ASN A 1153 7.34 23.41 16.05
CA ASN A 1153 6.18 23.84 16.85
C ASN A 1153 5.14 22.73 17.14
N ALA A 1154 5.54 21.45 17.02
CA ALA A 1154 4.79 20.36 17.62
C ALA A 1154 5.00 20.32 19.15
N SER A 1155 4.14 19.62 19.89
CA SER A 1155 4.37 19.37 21.33
C SER A 1155 3.82 18.03 21.78
N ALA A 1156 4.51 17.40 22.74
CA ALA A 1156 4.10 16.14 23.36
C ALA A 1156 3.54 16.39 24.78
N PRO A 1157 2.24 16.16 25.03
CA PRO A 1157 1.64 16.29 26.35
C PRO A 1157 1.79 15.00 27.17
N VAL A 1158 2.52 15.07 28.28
CA VAL A 1158 2.60 14.02 29.30
C VAL A 1158 1.54 14.33 30.36
N LEU A 1159 0.41 13.62 30.34
CA LEU A 1159 -0.72 13.93 31.24
C LEU A 1159 -0.48 13.56 32.71
N ASN A 1160 0.36 12.55 32.96
CA ASN A 1160 0.77 12.13 34.29
C ASN A 1160 2.23 11.66 34.23
N SER A 1161 3.16 12.45 34.75
CA SER A 1161 4.58 12.08 34.85
C SER A 1161 4.92 11.21 36.08
N GLY A 1162 3.95 10.95 36.98
CA GLY A 1162 4.21 10.33 38.28
C GLY A 1162 4.87 11.25 39.31
N TYR A 1163 5.31 12.45 38.91
CA TYR A 1163 5.91 13.43 39.81
C TYR A 1163 4.89 14.39 40.46
N PRO A 1164 5.16 14.89 41.68
CA PRO A 1164 4.32 15.91 42.29
C PRO A 1164 4.36 17.21 41.48
N SER A 1165 3.35 18.06 41.65
CA SER A 1165 3.25 19.36 40.98
C SER A 1165 4.32 20.33 41.48
N GLY A 1166 4.94 21.10 40.58
CA GLY A 1166 6.03 22.03 40.88
C GLY A 1166 7.41 21.38 41.04
N GLN A 1167 7.56 20.09 40.70
CA GLN A 1167 8.83 19.38 40.77
C GLN A 1167 9.80 19.87 39.67
N PRO A 1168 11.02 20.34 40.02
CA PRO A 1168 12.05 20.64 39.02
C PRO A 1168 12.65 19.34 38.45
N LEU A 1169 12.67 19.25 37.13
CA LEU A 1169 13.30 18.20 36.33
C LEU A 1169 14.39 18.83 35.46
N ILE A 1170 15.41 18.06 35.09
CA ILE A 1170 16.43 18.45 34.12
C ILE A 1170 16.44 17.40 33.01
N ASP A 1171 16.48 17.85 31.76
CA ASP A 1171 16.79 17.01 30.61
C ASP A 1171 18.30 16.80 30.51
N ILE A 1172 18.76 15.54 30.51
CA ILE A 1172 20.19 15.20 30.45
C ILE A 1172 20.82 15.40 29.07
N ILE A 1173 20.01 15.58 28.01
CA ILE A 1173 20.49 15.77 26.63
C ILE A 1173 20.82 17.23 26.34
N THR A 1174 19.89 18.15 26.63
CA THR A 1174 20.04 19.61 26.39
C THR A 1174 20.49 20.39 27.63
N CYS A 1175 20.45 19.76 28.81
CA CYS A 1175 20.59 20.42 30.12
C CYS A 1175 19.52 21.49 30.43
N SER A 1176 18.39 21.46 29.71
CA SER A 1176 17.25 22.34 29.94
C SER A 1176 16.48 21.96 31.22
N GLN A 1177 16.00 22.96 31.95
CA GLN A 1177 15.16 22.75 33.14
C GLN A 1177 13.67 22.74 32.77
N TYR A 1178 12.97 21.70 33.22
CA TYR A 1178 11.52 21.54 33.12
C TYR A 1178 10.88 21.60 34.52
N VAL A 1179 9.58 21.90 34.58
CA VAL A 1179 8.79 21.93 35.83
C VAL A 1179 7.42 21.30 35.59
N THR A 1180 6.98 20.43 36.49
CA THR A 1180 5.67 19.78 36.39
C THR A 1180 4.52 20.74 36.73
N GLY A 1181 3.48 20.73 35.90
CA GLY A 1181 2.23 21.47 36.10
C GLY A 1181 1.30 20.81 37.12
N ALA A 1182 0.04 21.24 37.11
CA ALA A 1182 -1.01 20.63 37.94
C ALA A 1182 -1.17 19.13 37.63
N GLY A 1183 -1.41 18.31 38.66
CA GLY A 1183 -1.58 16.86 38.51
C GLY A 1183 -0.32 16.09 38.07
N GLY A 1184 0.85 16.73 38.03
CA GLY A 1184 2.07 16.12 37.49
C GLY A 1184 2.14 16.13 35.96
N ALA A 1185 1.31 16.92 35.28
CA ALA A 1185 1.37 17.07 33.83
C ALA A 1185 2.65 17.80 33.37
N LEU A 1186 3.13 17.52 32.17
CA LEU A 1186 4.26 18.18 31.53
C LEU A 1186 4.00 18.32 30.02
N THR A 1187 4.51 19.38 29.40
CA THR A 1187 4.50 19.54 27.93
C THR A 1187 5.92 19.77 27.45
N VAL A 1188 6.37 18.98 26.47
CA VAL A 1188 7.62 19.21 25.72
C VAL A 1188 7.27 19.91 24.40
N SER A 1189 7.90 21.05 24.09
CA SER A 1189 7.80 21.71 22.79
C SER A 1189 8.96 21.32 21.87
N TYR A 1190 8.65 21.02 20.61
CA TYR A 1190 9.62 20.67 19.57
C TYR A 1190 9.89 21.92 18.69
N GLU A 1191 10.57 22.90 19.28
CA GLU A 1191 10.93 24.17 18.62
C GLU A 1191 12.15 24.03 17.69
N GLU A 1192 13.07 23.11 17.99
CA GLU A 1192 14.27 22.80 17.18
C GLU A 1192 14.18 21.41 16.50
N GLY A 1193 12.96 20.94 16.23
CA GLY A 1193 12.69 19.60 15.69
C GLY A 1193 12.38 18.55 16.76
N GLY A 1194 11.94 17.38 16.32
CA GLY A 1194 11.55 16.24 17.17
C GLY A 1194 12.74 15.52 17.80
N HIS A 1195 13.34 16.14 18.81
CA HIS A 1195 14.45 15.59 19.58
C HIS A 1195 13.97 14.72 20.75
N ALA A 1196 14.81 13.77 21.16
CA ALA A 1196 14.60 12.99 22.37
C ALA A 1196 14.86 13.85 23.63
N VAL A 1197 14.08 13.60 24.70
CA VAL A 1197 14.22 14.29 25.99
C VAL A 1197 14.23 13.24 27.11
N VAL A 1198 15.20 13.30 28.02
CA VAL A 1198 15.34 12.35 29.14
C VAL A 1198 15.44 13.08 30.46
N LEU A 1199 14.33 13.04 31.21
CA LEU A 1199 14.09 13.85 32.39
C LEU A 1199 14.34 13.08 33.68
N ILE A 1200 15.03 13.75 34.61
CA ILE A 1200 15.23 13.29 35.98
C ILE A 1200 15.17 14.49 36.94
N PRO A 1201 14.65 14.34 38.17
CA PRO A 1201 14.72 15.39 39.19
C PRO A 1201 16.16 15.82 39.47
N SER A 1202 16.40 17.13 39.51
CA SER A 1202 17.75 17.71 39.65
C SER A 1202 18.51 17.22 40.89
N VAL A 1203 17.79 16.85 41.95
CA VAL A 1203 18.31 16.28 43.21
C VAL A 1203 19.11 14.99 42.98
N TYR A 1204 18.76 14.19 41.97
CA TYR A 1204 19.45 12.94 41.66
C TYR A 1204 20.68 13.12 40.75
N LEU A 1205 20.88 14.30 40.12
CA LEU A 1205 22.05 14.55 39.26
C LEU A 1205 23.28 15.03 40.02
N ILE A 1206 23.20 15.20 41.34
CA ILE A 1206 24.32 15.60 42.19
C ILE A 1206 25.46 14.58 42.06
N ASN A 1207 26.67 15.06 41.73
CA ASN A 1207 27.89 14.27 41.49
C ASN A 1207 27.86 13.36 40.24
N SER A 1208 26.88 13.51 39.33
CA SER A 1208 26.80 12.71 38.10
C SER A 1208 27.83 13.05 37.03
N GLY A 1209 28.45 14.24 37.10
CA GLY A 1209 29.22 14.82 36.00
C GLY A 1209 28.37 15.17 34.76
N VAL A 1210 27.05 15.02 34.84
CA VAL A 1210 26.10 15.39 33.78
C VAL A 1210 25.58 16.80 34.06
N CYS A 1211 25.47 17.63 33.02
CA CYS A 1211 25.01 19.02 33.08
C CYS A 1211 25.73 19.89 34.12
N GLY A 1212 27.05 19.68 34.31
CA GLY A 1212 27.90 20.52 35.17
C GLY A 1212 27.81 20.23 36.68
N ASN A 1213 27.13 19.16 37.10
CA ASN A 1213 27.03 18.76 38.51
C ASN A 1213 28.31 18.05 39.01
N GLU A 1214 29.42 18.78 39.04
CA GLU A 1214 30.71 18.34 39.58
C GLU A 1214 30.91 18.76 41.05
N VAL A 1215 31.68 17.95 41.79
CA VAL A 1215 32.17 18.34 43.12
C VAL A 1215 33.35 19.30 42.98
N LEU A 1216 33.17 20.54 43.44
CA LEU A 1216 34.31 21.40 43.81
C LEU A 1216 35.13 20.67 44.88
N GLN A 1217 36.27 20.08 44.49
CA GLN A 1217 37.16 19.43 45.44
C GLN A 1217 37.60 20.43 46.53
N PRO A 1218 37.75 19.99 47.79
CA PRO A 1218 38.21 20.85 48.87
C PRO A 1218 39.69 21.23 48.66
N VAL A 1219 39.93 22.35 47.97
CA VAL A 1219 41.27 22.90 47.70
C VAL A 1219 41.92 23.33 49.01
N SER A 1220 42.66 22.42 49.62
CA SER A 1220 43.44 22.65 50.85
C SER A 1220 44.75 23.40 50.57
N ARG A 1221 44.67 24.55 49.87
CA ARG A 1221 45.75 25.55 49.83
C ARG A 1221 45.23 26.97 49.90
N ILE A 1222 45.76 27.69 50.88
CA ILE A 1222 45.39 29.05 51.27
C ILE A 1222 46.13 30.04 50.35
N GLN A 1223 45.42 30.99 49.72
CA GLN A 1223 45.68 32.43 49.93
C GLN A 1223 44.73 33.41 49.21
N SER A 1224 44.19 34.33 50.02
CA SER A 1224 43.86 35.75 49.76
C SER A 1224 42.87 36.21 48.66
N SER A 1225 41.92 37.00 49.16
CA SER A 1225 41.40 38.29 48.63
C SER A 1225 40.33 38.33 47.52
N ASN A 1226 39.09 38.47 48.01
CA ASN A 1226 38.15 39.61 47.77
C ASN A 1226 37.51 39.87 46.39
N SER A 1227 36.24 40.32 46.49
CA SER A 1227 35.50 41.17 45.53
C SER A 1227 34.65 40.50 44.44
N ALA A 1228 33.51 39.95 44.87
CA ALA A 1228 32.14 40.35 44.49
C ALA A 1228 31.75 40.60 43.00
N CYS A 1229 30.66 39.92 42.62
CA CYS A 1229 29.55 40.39 41.76
C CYS A 1229 29.85 40.99 40.36
N ASN A 1230 29.42 40.27 39.30
CA ASN A 1230 28.06 40.49 38.76
C ASN A 1230 27.66 39.48 37.66
N LEU A 1231 26.35 39.32 37.45
CA LEU A 1231 25.75 38.72 36.25
C LEU A 1231 26.02 39.58 34.99
N PRO A 1232 25.90 39.01 33.79
CA PRO A 1232 24.74 39.39 32.99
C PRO A 1232 24.10 38.26 32.14
N HIS A 1233 22.79 38.36 31.94
CA HIS A 1233 22.08 37.69 30.83
C HIS A 1233 22.57 38.20 29.46
N LYS A 1234 22.34 37.41 28.40
CA LYS A 1234 21.65 37.90 27.19
C LYS A 1234 21.25 36.77 26.21
N LEU A 1235 19.98 36.81 25.78
CA LEU A 1235 19.52 36.33 24.48
C LEU A 1235 19.48 37.53 23.48
N PRO A 1236 19.32 37.31 22.17
CA PRO A 1236 20.01 38.13 21.16
C PRO A 1236 19.14 39.17 20.45
N SER A 1237 19.77 40.00 19.62
CA SER A 1237 19.10 40.79 18.58
C SER A 1237 19.96 40.93 17.31
N LEU A 1238 19.29 40.80 16.17
CA LEU A 1238 19.77 40.81 14.78
C LEU A 1238 20.55 42.07 14.32
N LEU A 1239 21.05 41.97 13.07
CA LEU A 1239 21.35 43.01 12.06
C LEU A 1239 22.78 43.60 11.96
N SER A 1240 23.29 43.53 10.72
CA SER A 1240 24.29 44.40 10.06
C SER A 1240 25.71 44.42 10.67
N TYR A 1241 26.77 44.17 9.90
CA TYR A 1241 27.17 44.99 8.75
C TYR A 1241 28.08 44.26 7.75
N ALA A 1242 28.09 44.73 6.50
CA ALA A 1242 29.14 44.44 5.52
C ALA A 1242 30.03 45.68 5.30
N LEU A 1243 31.21 45.49 4.68
CA LEU A 1243 32.11 46.53 4.16
C LEU A 1243 32.76 47.50 5.19
N ALA A 1244 34.03 47.24 5.52
CA ALA A 1244 35.05 48.29 5.71
C ALA A 1244 36.46 47.74 5.45
N VAL A 1245 36.89 47.81 4.19
CA VAL A 1245 38.21 47.41 3.69
C VAL A 1245 39.30 48.45 4.05
N LEU A 1246 40.55 47.99 4.20
CA LEU A 1246 41.82 48.75 4.29
C LEU A 1246 42.11 49.58 5.57
N GLY A 1247 43.30 49.33 6.14
CA GLY A 1247 43.83 50.04 7.32
C GLY A 1247 45.22 49.52 7.75
N LEU A 1248 46.17 49.45 6.81
CA LEU A 1248 47.49 48.83 7.01
C LEU A 1248 48.51 49.75 7.75
N LEU A 1249 49.47 49.11 8.44
CA LEU A 1249 50.81 49.61 8.83
C LEU A 1249 50.92 50.72 9.90
N VAL A 1250 51.51 50.35 11.05
CA VAL A 1250 52.90 50.68 11.51
C VAL A 1250 53.15 49.76 12.73
N THR A 1251 53.76 48.57 12.61
CA THR A 1251 55.19 48.22 12.41
C THR A 1251 56.15 48.63 13.55
N ILE A 1252 56.77 47.65 14.23
CA ILE A 1252 58.23 47.46 14.47
C ILE A 1252 58.53 46.59 15.72
N ASN A 1253 59.42 45.59 15.56
CA ASN A 1253 60.11 44.73 16.56
C ASN A 1253 59.25 43.93 17.59
N GLY A 1254 59.33 42.60 17.70
CA GLY A 1254 60.00 41.61 16.84
C GLY A 1254 61.31 41.03 17.38
N PHE A 1255 61.22 39.91 18.11
CA PHE A 1255 62.17 38.80 18.13
C PHE A 1255 61.45 37.53 18.62
#